data_AF-A0A089HS01-F1
#
_entry.id   AF-A0A089HS01-F1
#
_cell.length_a   1.000
_cell.length_b   1.000
_cell.length_c   1.000
_cell.angle_alpha   90.00
_cell.angle_beta   90.00
_cell.angle_gamma   90.00
#
_symmetry.space_group_name_H-M   'P 1'
#
loop_
_entity.id
_entity.type
_entity.pdbx_description
1 polymer ?
#
loop_
_entity_poly.entity_id
_entity_poly.type
_entity_poly.pdbx_seq_one_letter_code
_entity_poly.pdbx_strand_id
1 'polypeptide(L)'
;MKVLVTGGYGFIGSHVSDRFHKEGYDVYIIDELSSGSKRNIQFPHKGYILSINDPKCEEVFRSNKFDAVIHLAAQIGGPASIESPPQDTESNVLGLSNMLTMASRHGVRKFIFASSAEVYGIKEDAPLHETAPLSPRSLYGINKMIGETYCAKWQEIYGLDTVCFRMSNVYGPRQGNKDKGGVVSIFMDELMEGHGITVYGDGNQTRDFIYVEDVADAMFRASYSPVSGVYNLSAGKESSINELIDELQILQGGDARITYSSPREGDAYRLVLDNSRIMHDLDWAPKYSLHEGLHRTCNWKSDKQGEKSEQPSVSRTSSPLRKKLNRLLPYAENLIAFAALALIGSPLEITESAGLDLKLLYIIVMGILYGSRQSMLAVMLSVILFIQEKLDNGRDLLSLLYDTTLFFQMALYLFIGLVVGYSVEHRSNKLNRAERQLVQSGEKYTFLYEVYEDTRSVKDELQQQIRATEDSFGKINAVTRELESLEPERIFLEAVGVVEKIMRTDQVSIYTVNKSKQYLRLAAHSSGASLADARSLKVEEHPHIKSLLDSKRLYVNKELLPGLPLLAAPVLSSGEVVAVVSVHTVEFSRFTQYYQNLFKTVVDLISSSLSRAHAYVEAAADRRYIDGVDGRILRTEAFKSILASKQAASERFGVDYVLLSTGFRNASPELAERIHTSLRETDYLGLSEDGELLILLSNSNQKDAQFVMDRLSEKGVHLQEGVESFYV
;
A
#
# COMPACT_ATOMS: atom_id res chain seq x y z
N MET A 1 -14.05 10.86 8.60
CA MET A 1 -13.21 12.06 8.51
C MET A 1 -12.49 12.09 7.18
N LYS A 2 -12.32 13.29 6.62
CA LYS A 2 -11.44 13.58 5.49
C LYS A 2 -10.18 14.24 6.02
N VAL A 3 -9.03 13.61 5.82
CA VAL A 3 -7.73 14.12 6.28
C VAL A 3 -6.88 14.55 5.09
N LEU A 4 -6.30 15.74 5.18
CA LEU A 4 -5.27 16.18 4.25
C LEU A 4 -3.89 15.96 4.88
N VAL A 5 -3.04 15.19 4.23
CA VAL A 5 -1.65 14.96 4.63
C VAL A 5 -0.74 15.67 3.63
N THR A 6 -0.11 16.78 4.01
CA THR A 6 0.93 17.39 3.17
C THR A 6 2.23 16.60 3.34
N GLY A 7 2.98 16.36 2.27
CA GLY A 7 4.17 15.50 2.33
C GLY A 7 3.83 14.01 2.50
N GLY A 8 2.59 13.62 2.15
CA GLY A 8 2.06 12.27 2.36
C GLY A 8 2.75 11.16 1.56
N TYR A 9 3.51 11.50 0.51
CA TYR A 9 4.35 10.52 -0.20
C TYR A 9 5.75 10.41 0.38
N GLY A 10 6.11 11.22 1.38
CA GLY A 10 7.36 11.13 2.12
C GLY A 10 7.41 9.94 3.09
N PHE A 11 8.53 9.82 3.80
CA PHE A 11 8.76 8.78 4.81
C PHE A 11 7.66 8.77 5.88
N ILE A 12 7.62 9.75 6.78
CA ILE A 12 6.62 9.82 7.87
C ILE A 12 5.21 9.98 7.31
N GLY A 13 5.05 10.83 6.29
CA GLY A 13 3.75 11.09 5.66
C GLY A 13 3.06 9.84 5.12
N SER A 14 3.82 8.89 4.57
CA SER A 14 3.22 7.66 4.05
C SER A 14 2.70 6.74 5.16
N HIS A 15 3.43 6.64 6.29
CA HIS A 15 2.96 5.88 7.45
C HIS A 15 1.76 6.52 8.15
N VAL A 16 1.74 7.85 8.25
CA VAL A 16 0.57 8.59 8.75
C VAL A 16 -0.64 8.34 7.85
N SER A 17 -0.44 8.42 6.54
CA SER A 17 -1.49 8.15 5.55
C SER A 17 -2.01 6.71 5.65
N ASP A 18 -1.13 5.72 5.80
CA ASP A 18 -1.50 4.32 6.05
C ASP A 18 -2.32 4.16 7.34
N ARG A 19 -1.89 4.83 8.43
CA ARG A 19 -2.56 4.78 9.74
C ARG A 19 -4.00 5.29 9.65
N PHE A 20 -4.24 6.40 8.95
CA PHE A 20 -5.60 6.94 8.72
C PHE A 20 -6.42 6.03 7.81
N HIS A 21 -5.82 5.51 6.74
CA HIS A 21 -6.51 4.60 5.82
C HIS A 21 -6.96 3.30 6.50
N LYS A 22 -6.10 2.70 7.35
CA LYS A 22 -6.42 1.49 8.13
C LYS A 22 -7.66 1.65 9.03
N GLU A 23 -8.01 2.88 9.40
CA GLU A 23 -9.18 3.22 10.22
C GLU A 23 -10.41 3.63 9.38
N GLY A 24 -10.31 3.52 8.05
CA GLY A 24 -11.41 3.82 7.14
C GLY A 24 -11.61 5.30 6.84
N TYR A 25 -10.60 6.15 7.04
CA TYR A 25 -10.67 7.57 6.72
C TYR A 25 -10.28 7.89 5.27
N ASP A 26 -10.90 8.93 4.71
CA ASP A 26 -10.57 9.42 3.37
C ASP A 26 -9.27 10.22 3.43
N VAL A 27 -8.22 9.72 2.78
CA VAL A 27 -6.90 10.36 2.76
C VAL A 27 -6.71 11.18 1.48
N TYR A 28 -6.32 12.43 1.67
CA TYR A 28 -5.94 13.35 0.62
C TYR A 28 -4.48 13.74 0.82
N ILE A 29 -3.71 13.82 -0.27
CA ILE A 29 -2.27 14.11 -0.20
C ILE A 29 -1.94 15.31 -1.08
N ILE A 30 -1.19 16.28 -0.54
CA ILE A 30 -0.51 17.32 -1.33
C ILE A 30 0.99 17.10 -1.17
N ASP A 31 1.69 16.84 -2.27
CA ASP A 31 3.12 16.56 -2.26
C ASP A 31 3.70 16.78 -3.66
N GLU A 32 4.80 17.53 -3.74
CA GLU A 32 5.47 17.88 -5.01
C GLU A 32 6.50 16.83 -5.46
N LEU A 33 6.66 15.72 -4.71
CA LEU A 33 7.57 14.61 -4.99
C LEU A 33 9.06 15.01 -5.03
N SER A 34 9.43 16.08 -4.33
CA SER A 34 10.84 16.53 -4.21
C SER A 34 11.72 15.53 -3.46
N SER A 35 11.14 14.84 -2.46
CA SER A 35 11.77 13.72 -1.74
C SER A 35 10.85 12.52 -1.52
N GLY A 36 9.53 12.70 -1.69
CA GLY A 36 8.54 11.63 -1.58
C GLY A 36 8.46 10.75 -2.83
N SER A 37 7.79 9.60 -2.69
CA SER A 37 7.50 8.69 -3.80
C SER A 37 6.08 8.19 -3.70
N LYS A 38 5.31 8.28 -4.80
CA LYS A 38 3.96 7.72 -4.87
C LYS A 38 3.92 6.23 -4.50
N ARG A 39 5.00 5.49 -4.77
CA ARG A 39 5.14 4.06 -4.44
C ARG A 39 5.08 3.78 -2.94
N ASN A 40 5.20 4.79 -2.10
CA ASN A 40 5.08 4.66 -0.65
C ASN A 40 3.61 4.47 -0.20
N ILE A 41 2.64 4.75 -1.07
CA ILE A 41 1.21 4.56 -0.80
C ILE A 41 0.67 3.50 -1.76
N GLN A 42 0.07 2.44 -1.21
CA GLN A 42 -0.50 1.34 -2.00
C GLN A 42 -2.03 1.26 -1.94
N PHE A 43 -2.66 2.15 -1.16
CA PHE A 43 -4.10 2.17 -0.97
C PHE A 43 -4.77 3.31 -1.78
N PRO A 44 -6.08 3.21 -2.08
CA PRO A 44 -6.81 4.27 -2.80
C PRO A 44 -6.83 5.58 -2.02
N HIS A 45 -6.38 6.66 -2.65
CA HIS A 45 -6.32 8.00 -2.07
C HIS A 45 -6.44 9.06 -3.16
N LYS A 46 -6.68 10.32 -2.76
CA LYS A 46 -6.67 11.45 -3.70
C LYS A 46 -5.38 12.25 -3.54
N GLY A 47 -4.49 12.11 -4.51
CA GLY A 47 -3.21 12.82 -4.54
C GLY A 47 -3.23 14.04 -5.45
N TYR A 48 -2.68 15.16 -4.97
CA TYR A 48 -2.43 16.38 -5.73
C TYR A 48 -0.92 16.62 -5.79
N ILE A 49 -0.37 16.58 -7.00
CA ILE A 49 1.05 16.86 -7.21
C ILE A 49 1.23 18.36 -7.33
N LEU A 50 1.28 19.00 -6.17
CA LEU A 50 1.35 20.44 -5.99
C LEU A 50 2.37 20.75 -4.89
N SER A 51 3.07 21.86 -5.04
CA SER A 51 3.77 22.47 -3.93
C SER A 51 2.77 23.01 -2.92
N ILE A 52 3.08 22.97 -1.63
CA ILE A 52 2.23 23.57 -0.58
C ILE A 52 2.13 25.11 -0.69
N ASN A 53 2.95 25.73 -1.54
CA ASN A 53 2.87 27.15 -1.88
C ASN A 53 2.03 27.44 -3.13
N ASP A 54 1.56 26.41 -3.84
CA ASP A 54 0.82 26.59 -5.09
C ASP A 54 -0.57 27.21 -4.80
N PRO A 55 -0.97 28.31 -5.48
CA PRO A 55 -2.30 28.89 -5.34
C PRO A 55 -3.45 27.89 -5.60
N LYS A 56 -3.22 26.84 -6.39
CA LYS A 56 -4.20 25.76 -6.65
C LYS A 56 -4.57 24.98 -5.40
N CYS A 57 -3.79 25.06 -4.33
CA CYS A 57 -4.17 24.48 -3.03
C CYS A 57 -5.54 25.01 -2.56
N GLU A 58 -5.91 26.25 -2.87
CA GLU A 58 -7.23 26.79 -2.50
C GLU A 58 -8.38 25.98 -3.13
N GLU A 59 -8.23 25.51 -4.37
CA GLU A 59 -9.23 24.67 -5.02
C GLU A 59 -9.37 23.30 -4.35
N VAL A 60 -8.25 22.75 -3.86
CA VAL A 60 -8.22 21.48 -3.12
C VAL A 60 -9.01 21.61 -1.81
N PHE A 61 -8.79 22.68 -1.04
CA PHE A 61 -9.53 22.92 0.19
C PHE A 61 -11.02 23.19 -0.08
N ARG A 62 -11.33 24.02 -1.09
CA ARG A 62 -12.71 24.35 -1.49
C ARG A 62 -13.52 23.12 -1.88
N SER A 63 -12.92 22.17 -2.58
CA SER A 63 -13.63 21.02 -3.14
C SER A 63 -13.86 19.88 -2.15
N ASN A 64 -13.05 19.78 -1.09
CA ASN A 64 -13.01 18.55 -0.29
C ASN A 64 -13.52 18.71 1.15
N LYS A 65 -13.46 19.91 1.75
CA LYS A 65 -13.79 20.20 3.16
C LYS A 65 -13.12 19.21 4.14
N PHE A 66 -11.91 19.53 4.58
CA PHE A 66 -11.11 18.66 5.46
C PHE A 66 -11.49 18.80 6.93
N ASP A 67 -11.52 17.68 7.64
CA ASP A 67 -11.71 17.66 9.10
C ASP A 67 -10.41 18.01 9.82
N ALA A 68 -9.29 17.48 9.33
CA ALA A 68 -7.96 17.70 9.87
C ALA A 68 -6.92 17.85 8.75
N VAL A 69 -5.88 18.64 9.04
CA VAL A 69 -4.68 18.77 8.19
C VAL A 69 -3.48 18.28 8.99
N ILE A 70 -2.76 17.30 8.45
CA ILE A 70 -1.48 16.83 8.99
C ILE A 70 -0.38 17.38 8.09
N HIS A 71 0.37 18.35 8.60
CA HIS A 71 1.36 19.09 7.85
C HIS A 71 2.76 18.50 8.04
N LEU A 72 3.18 17.64 7.10
CA LEU A 72 4.48 16.96 7.10
C LEU A 72 5.38 17.39 5.93
N ALA A 73 4.85 18.13 4.96
CA ALA A 73 5.66 18.72 3.89
C ALA A 73 6.67 19.71 4.49
N ALA A 74 7.94 19.47 4.22
CA ALA A 74 9.05 20.29 4.67
C ALA A 74 10.28 20.01 3.80
N GLN A 75 11.16 21.00 3.67
CA GLN A 75 12.55 20.73 3.32
C GLN A 75 13.25 20.20 4.57
N ILE A 76 13.83 19.00 4.45
CA ILE A 76 14.40 18.25 5.59
C ILE A 76 15.92 18.30 5.52
N GLY A 77 16.56 18.49 6.67
CA GLY A 77 17.99 18.27 6.87
C GLY A 77 18.80 19.55 7.02
N GLY A 78 19.59 19.61 8.10
CA GLY A 78 20.50 20.72 8.40
C GLY A 78 21.41 21.12 7.24
N PRO A 79 22.12 20.19 6.56
CA PRO A 79 23.00 20.55 5.44
C PRO A 79 22.26 21.18 4.25
N ALA A 80 21.12 20.61 3.86
CA ALA A 80 20.32 21.11 2.74
C ALA A 80 19.78 22.53 3.01
N SER A 81 19.44 22.83 4.26
CA SER A 81 19.00 24.18 4.68
C SER A 81 20.11 25.23 4.53
N ILE A 82 21.38 24.82 4.65
CA ILE A 82 22.55 25.71 4.48
C ILE A 82 22.91 25.86 3.00
N GLU A 83 22.79 24.79 2.21
CA GLU A 83 23.03 24.83 0.77
C GLU A 83 22.03 25.72 0.02
N SER A 84 20.79 25.84 0.53
CA SER A 84 19.71 26.60 -0.09
C SER A 84 18.73 27.21 0.92
N PRO A 85 19.15 28.24 1.70
CA PRO A 85 18.33 28.86 2.75
C PRO A 85 16.99 29.47 2.27
N PRO A 86 16.92 30.15 1.10
CA PRO A 86 15.66 30.68 0.59
C PRO A 86 14.63 29.57 0.33
N GLN A 87 15.06 28.46 -0.27
CA GLN A 87 14.20 27.31 -0.58
C GLN A 87 13.71 26.62 0.70
N ASP A 88 14.57 26.51 1.72
CA ASP A 88 14.18 25.99 3.03
C ASP A 88 13.08 26.87 3.67
N THR A 89 13.26 28.19 3.63
CA THR A 89 12.30 29.15 4.18
C THR A 89 10.98 29.17 3.39
N GLU A 90 11.06 29.09 2.06
CA GLU A 90 9.89 29.02 1.18
C GLU A 90 9.04 27.78 1.51
N SER A 91 9.66 26.61 1.65
CA SER A 91 8.93 25.38 2.00
C SER A 91 8.42 25.40 3.45
N ASN A 92 9.31 25.68 4.40
CA ASN A 92 9.02 25.47 5.83
C ASN A 92 8.22 26.60 6.49
N VAL A 93 8.33 27.85 6.01
CA VAL A 93 7.66 29.02 6.60
C VAL A 93 6.52 29.51 5.72
N LEU A 94 6.78 29.80 4.44
CA LEU A 94 5.72 30.30 3.54
C LEU A 94 4.69 29.20 3.26
N GLY A 95 5.15 27.96 3.02
CA GLY A 95 4.29 26.80 2.82
C GLY A 95 3.38 26.52 4.01
N LEU A 96 3.93 26.60 5.22
CA LEU A 96 3.14 26.50 6.45
C LEU A 96 2.11 27.61 6.56
N SER A 97 2.51 28.87 6.32
CA SER A 97 1.59 30.01 6.39
C SER A 97 0.44 29.88 5.40
N ASN A 98 0.71 29.41 4.17
CA ASN A 98 -0.34 29.13 3.19
C ASN A 98 -1.30 28.05 3.69
N MET A 99 -0.78 26.92 4.19
CA MET A 99 -1.61 25.81 4.69
C MET A 99 -2.44 26.19 5.91
N LEU A 100 -1.89 26.96 6.85
CA LEU A 100 -2.63 27.51 8.00
C LEU A 100 -3.74 28.47 7.55
N THR A 101 -3.45 29.33 6.57
CA THR A 101 -4.43 30.26 5.99
C THR A 101 -5.58 29.51 5.33
N MET A 102 -5.28 28.49 4.51
CA MET A 102 -6.30 27.66 3.86
C MET A 102 -7.12 26.87 4.90
N ALA A 103 -6.46 26.27 5.89
CA ALA A 103 -7.11 25.52 6.95
C ALA A 103 -8.11 26.38 7.73
N SER A 104 -7.69 27.58 8.14
CA SER A 104 -8.54 28.55 8.83
C SER A 104 -9.71 29.03 7.95
N ARG A 105 -9.44 29.46 6.71
CA ARG A 105 -10.47 29.99 5.79
C ARG A 105 -11.54 28.95 5.43
N HIS A 106 -11.19 27.67 5.41
CA HIS A 106 -12.09 26.58 5.03
C HIS A 106 -12.65 25.78 6.22
N GLY A 107 -12.43 26.25 7.46
CA GLY A 107 -13.04 25.66 8.65
C GLY A 107 -12.52 24.28 9.02
N VAL A 108 -11.23 24.02 8.80
CA VAL A 108 -10.57 22.82 9.32
C VAL A 108 -10.60 22.83 10.84
N ARG A 109 -10.94 21.71 11.45
CA ARG A 109 -11.08 21.62 12.92
C ARG A 109 -9.74 21.47 13.63
N LYS A 110 -8.82 20.67 13.07
CA LYS A 110 -7.53 20.38 13.68
C LYS A 110 -6.39 20.51 12.68
N PHE A 111 -5.32 21.20 13.05
CA PHE A 111 -4.09 21.31 12.28
C PHE A 111 -2.90 20.75 13.07
N ILE A 112 -2.28 19.69 12.56
CA ILE A 112 -1.15 19.03 13.22
C ILE A 112 0.12 19.37 12.45
N PHE A 113 1.07 20.00 13.14
CA PHE A 113 2.34 20.44 12.59
C PHE A 113 3.49 19.55 13.08
N ALA A 114 4.31 19.07 12.14
CA ALA A 114 5.55 18.37 12.43
C ALA A 114 6.70 19.34 12.71
N SER A 115 6.99 19.56 14.00
CA SER A 115 8.19 20.24 14.49
C SER A 115 9.34 19.23 14.71
N SER A 116 10.40 19.65 15.39
CA SER A 116 11.62 18.85 15.57
C SER A 116 12.29 19.15 16.91
N ALA A 117 12.99 18.17 17.48
CA ALA A 117 13.88 18.37 18.63
C ALA A 117 15.00 19.41 18.38
N GLU A 118 15.34 19.72 17.12
CA GLU A 118 16.36 20.72 16.78
C GLU A 118 16.04 22.14 17.31
N VAL A 119 14.77 22.42 17.64
CA VAL A 119 14.36 23.69 18.27
C VAL A 119 15.01 23.94 19.62
N TYR A 120 15.40 22.88 20.34
CA TYR A 120 16.05 23.00 21.65
C TYR A 120 17.53 23.42 21.54
N GLY A 121 18.19 23.12 20.41
CA GLY A 121 19.64 23.28 20.27
C GLY A 121 20.43 22.32 21.17
N ILE A 122 21.65 22.70 21.54
CA ILE A 122 22.49 21.91 22.46
C ILE A 122 22.16 22.32 23.89
N LYS A 123 21.80 21.33 24.70
CA LYS A 123 21.50 21.46 26.13
C LYS A 123 22.26 20.39 26.91
N GLU A 124 22.67 20.72 28.12
CA GLU A 124 23.28 19.75 29.05
C GLU A 124 22.21 19.02 29.86
N ASP A 125 21.07 19.68 30.10
CA ASP A 125 19.92 19.11 30.81
C ASP A 125 19.16 18.15 29.89
N ALA A 126 19.02 16.89 30.33
CA ALA A 126 18.20 15.87 29.67
C ALA A 126 17.59 14.94 30.73
N PRO A 127 16.32 14.50 30.60
CA PRO A 127 15.44 14.69 29.45
C PRO A 127 14.87 16.10 29.30
N LEU A 128 14.66 16.51 28.05
CA LEU A 128 14.17 17.85 27.69
C LEU A 128 12.64 17.92 27.76
N HIS A 129 12.11 18.77 28.63
CA HIS A 129 10.68 19.10 28.71
C HIS A 129 10.27 20.15 27.67
N GLU A 130 8.98 20.21 27.33
CA GLU A 130 8.45 21.18 26.36
C GLU A 130 8.65 22.65 26.76
N THR A 131 8.80 22.91 28.06
CA THR A 131 9.06 24.24 28.64
C THR A 131 10.54 24.64 28.58
N ALA A 132 11.44 23.76 28.13
CA ALA A 132 12.86 24.07 28.02
C ALA A 132 13.09 25.25 27.06
N PRO A 133 14.01 26.18 27.36
CA PRO A 133 14.28 27.32 26.49
C PRO A 133 14.78 26.90 25.11
N LEU A 134 14.13 27.41 24.06
CA LEU A 134 14.49 27.13 22.67
C LEU A 134 15.74 27.90 22.27
N SER A 135 16.65 27.24 21.56
CA SER A 135 17.91 27.83 21.08
C SER A 135 18.43 27.09 19.84
N PRO A 136 17.62 27.03 18.75
CA PRO A 136 18.02 26.30 17.55
C PRO A 136 19.33 26.86 16.96
N ARG A 137 20.18 25.96 16.48
CA ARG A 137 21.46 26.32 15.83
C ARG A 137 21.43 26.18 14.31
N SER A 138 20.51 25.38 13.79
CA SER A 138 20.31 25.16 12.36
C SER A 138 19.21 26.08 11.82
N LEU A 139 19.29 26.43 10.53
CA LEU A 139 18.22 27.16 9.84
C LEU A 139 16.91 26.36 9.86
N TYR A 140 17.00 25.05 9.66
CA TYR A 140 15.87 24.13 9.80
C TYR A 140 15.21 24.23 11.19
N GLY A 141 16.00 24.18 12.28
CA GLY A 141 15.50 24.33 13.65
C GLY A 141 14.85 25.69 13.90
N ILE A 142 15.42 26.77 13.36
CA ILE A 142 14.83 28.11 13.42
C ILE A 142 13.46 28.12 12.71
N ASN A 143 13.38 27.55 11.51
CA ASN A 143 12.13 27.52 10.74
C ASN A 143 11.05 26.68 11.42
N LYS A 144 11.40 25.57 12.08
CA LYS A 144 10.45 24.81 12.91
C LYS A 144 9.97 25.58 14.15
N MET A 145 10.86 26.31 14.83
CA MET A 145 10.49 27.19 15.93
C MET A 145 9.55 28.34 15.47
N ILE A 146 9.82 28.95 14.31
CA ILE A 146 8.92 29.94 13.70
C ILE A 146 7.57 29.28 13.40
N GLY A 147 7.57 28.05 12.87
CA GLY A 147 6.34 27.32 12.59
C GLY A 147 5.47 27.07 13.84
N GLU A 148 6.08 26.69 14.97
CA GLU A 148 5.37 26.59 16.25
C GLU A 148 4.72 27.92 16.66
N THR A 149 5.43 29.02 16.45
CA THR A 149 4.94 30.38 16.74
C THR A 149 3.75 30.74 15.84
N TYR A 150 3.80 30.40 14.55
CA TYR A 150 2.70 30.59 13.61
C TYR A 150 1.47 29.79 14.01
N CYS A 151 1.61 28.50 14.34
CA CYS A 151 0.51 27.66 14.82
C CYS A 151 -0.17 28.28 16.04
N ALA A 152 0.61 28.67 17.07
CA ALA A 152 0.08 29.32 18.26
C ALA A 152 -0.68 30.62 17.93
N LYS A 153 -0.16 31.45 17.01
CA LYS A 153 -0.84 32.67 16.59
C LYS A 153 -2.09 32.43 15.75
N TRP A 154 -2.14 31.38 14.95
CA TRP A 154 -3.36 31.02 14.23
C TRP A 154 -4.47 30.53 15.15
N GLN A 155 -4.11 29.82 16.22
CA GLN A 155 -5.05 29.44 17.27
C GLN A 155 -5.59 30.69 18.00
N GLU A 156 -4.72 31.64 18.36
CA GLU A 156 -5.11 32.89 19.04
C GLU A 156 -6.02 33.78 18.18
N ILE A 157 -5.68 33.98 16.90
CA ILE A 157 -6.35 34.96 16.03
C ILE A 157 -7.59 34.36 15.37
N TYR A 158 -7.52 33.10 14.91
CA TYR A 158 -8.55 32.49 14.08
C TYR A 158 -9.27 31.31 14.74
N GLY A 159 -8.88 30.92 15.96
CA GLY A 159 -9.47 29.79 16.66
C GLY A 159 -9.17 28.43 16.00
N LEU A 160 -8.17 28.35 15.12
CA LEU A 160 -7.75 27.08 14.52
C LEU A 160 -7.03 26.24 15.58
N ASP A 161 -7.57 25.07 15.92
CA ASP A 161 -6.96 24.19 16.90
C ASP A 161 -5.67 23.56 16.33
N THR A 162 -4.53 23.85 16.95
CA THR A 162 -3.22 23.42 16.46
C THR A 162 -2.50 22.53 17.47
N VAL A 163 -1.82 21.50 16.96
CA VAL A 163 -0.91 20.65 17.73
C VAL A 163 0.44 20.62 17.03
N CYS A 164 1.51 20.88 17.77
CA CYS A 164 2.88 20.84 17.26
C CYS A 164 3.64 19.69 17.92
N PHE A 165 4.14 18.74 17.12
CA PHE A 165 4.95 17.64 17.63
C PHE A 165 6.44 17.90 17.42
N ARG A 166 7.19 18.10 18.51
CA ARG A 166 8.66 18.12 18.49
C ARG A 166 9.15 16.68 18.47
N MET A 167 9.40 16.16 17.28
CA MET A 167 9.82 14.78 17.11
C MET A 167 11.31 14.59 17.43
N SER A 168 11.64 13.48 18.11
CA SER A 168 13.02 13.00 18.24
C SER A 168 13.51 12.34 16.93
N ASN A 169 14.48 11.42 17.00
CA ASN A 169 15.06 10.80 15.81
C ASN A 169 14.13 9.70 15.27
N VAL A 170 13.23 10.09 14.35
CA VAL A 170 12.31 9.15 13.71
C VAL A 170 13.04 8.21 12.75
N TYR A 171 12.79 6.91 12.85
CA TYR A 171 13.34 5.89 11.97
C TYR A 171 12.30 4.81 11.60
N GLY A 172 12.53 4.11 10.48
CA GLY A 172 11.62 3.06 10.04
C GLY A 172 11.66 2.75 8.53
N PRO A 173 10.79 1.84 8.07
CA PRO A 173 10.59 1.55 6.65
C PRO A 173 10.32 2.80 5.81
N ARG A 174 10.78 2.85 4.57
CA ARG A 174 10.61 4.00 3.63
C ARG A 174 11.39 5.27 4.00
N GLN A 175 12.25 5.24 5.03
CA GLN A 175 13.22 6.30 5.26
C GLN A 175 14.18 6.38 4.06
N GLY A 176 14.46 7.60 3.57
CA GLY A 176 15.25 7.83 2.36
C GLY A 176 16.70 7.30 2.43
N ASN A 177 17.34 7.15 1.26
CA ASN A 177 18.69 6.58 1.12
C ASN A 177 19.80 7.56 1.54
N LYS A 178 21.03 7.01 1.73
CA LYS A 178 22.34 7.61 2.08
C LYS A 178 22.51 9.14 2.08
N ASP A 179 22.04 9.88 1.10
CA ASP A 179 22.28 11.33 0.98
C ASP A 179 21.32 12.20 1.82
N LYS A 180 20.16 11.66 2.25
CA LYS A 180 19.09 12.41 2.93
C LYS A 180 18.51 11.71 4.17
N GLY A 181 19.11 10.59 4.58
CA GLY A 181 18.63 9.73 5.66
C GLY A 181 19.25 10.04 7.03
N GLY A 182 18.59 9.59 8.11
CA GLY A 182 19.15 9.63 9.46
C GLY A 182 20.25 8.58 9.68
N VAL A 183 20.92 8.63 10.84
CA VAL A 183 22.02 7.70 11.18
C VAL A 183 21.63 6.22 11.04
N VAL A 184 20.39 5.86 11.40
CA VAL A 184 19.86 4.49 11.27
C VAL A 184 19.84 4.03 9.81
N SER A 185 19.29 4.85 8.90
CA SER A 185 19.24 4.49 7.47
C SER A 185 20.63 4.42 6.84
N ILE A 186 21.53 5.34 7.23
CA ILE A 186 22.92 5.36 6.74
C ILE A 186 23.64 4.08 7.17
N PHE A 187 23.59 3.74 8.46
CA PHE A 187 24.27 2.55 8.98
C PHE A 187 23.70 1.27 8.37
N MET A 188 22.38 1.16 8.25
CA MET A 188 21.77 0.02 7.55
C MET A 188 22.20 -0.08 6.08
N ASP A 189 22.27 1.04 5.35
CA ASP A 189 22.72 1.03 3.95
C ASP A 189 24.19 0.60 3.84
N GLU A 190 25.08 1.13 4.69
CA GLU A 190 26.49 0.72 4.69
C GLU A 190 26.65 -0.77 5.03
N LEU A 191 25.92 -1.26 6.04
CA LEU A 191 25.95 -2.68 6.42
C LEU A 191 25.45 -3.59 5.31
N MET A 192 24.30 -3.28 4.70
CA MET A 192 23.74 -4.10 3.62
C MET A 192 24.61 -4.11 2.36
N GLU A 193 25.36 -3.04 2.11
CA GLU A 193 26.31 -2.95 1.00
C GLU A 193 27.68 -3.58 1.34
N GLY A 194 27.87 -4.09 2.56
CA GLY A 194 29.13 -4.68 3.01
C GLY A 194 30.24 -3.65 3.22
N HIS A 195 29.89 -2.38 3.40
CA HIS A 195 30.81 -1.31 3.72
C HIS A 195 31.00 -1.15 5.24
N GLY A 196 32.06 -0.45 5.65
CA GLY A 196 32.30 -0.14 7.05
C GLY A 196 31.45 1.05 7.55
N ILE A 197 31.14 1.05 8.85
CA ILE A 197 30.45 2.15 9.52
C ILE A 197 31.48 3.20 9.95
N THR A 198 31.19 4.48 9.68
CA THR A 198 31.96 5.60 10.23
C THR A 198 31.21 6.26 11.38
N VAL A 199 31.82 6.26 12.57
CA VAL A 199 31.29 6.91 13.77
C VAL A 199 32.06 8.20 14.00
N TYR A 200 31.35 9.31 14.23
CA TYR A 200 31.97 10.58 14.57
C TYR A 200 31.96 10.75 16.09
N GLY A 201 33.12 10.89 16.71
CA GLY A 201 33.30 10.81 18.16
C GLY A 201 33.63 9.39 18.62
N ASP A 202 33.29 9.07 19.87
CA ASP A 202 33.57 7.78 20.52
C ASP A 202 32.38 6.79 20.44
N GLY A 203 31.25 7.21 19.88
CA GLY A 203 30.05 6.40 19.74
C GLY A 203 29.16 6.36 20.98
N ASN A 204 29.58 6.98 22.09
CA ASN A 204 28.82 7.02 23.35
C ASN A 204 27.82 8.17 23.42
N GLN A 205 27.77 9.03 22.40
CA GLN A 205 26.72 10.03 22.28
C GLN A 205 25.35 9.35 22.17
N THR A 206 24.36 9.86 22.89
CA THR A 206 23.02 9.26 22.97
C THR A 206 21.99 10.04 22.15
N ARG A 207 21.03 9.31 21.58
CA ARG A 207 19.88 9.84 20.87
C ARG A 207 18.62 9.11 21.32
N ASP A 208 17.48 9.79 21.23
CA ASP A 208 16.15 9.21 21.38
C ASP A 208 15.62 8.81 20.01
N PHE A 209 15.56 7.50 19.75
CA PHE A 209 15.05 6.94 18.51
C PHE A 209 13.61 6.48 18.68
N ILE A 210 12.70 7.05 17.88
CA ILE A 210 11.28 6.68 17.87
C ILE A 210 10.92 6.01 16.54
N TYR A 211 10.18 4.91 16.62
CA TYR A 211 9.71 4.20 15.44
C TYR A 211 8.58 4.96 14.73
N VAL A 212 8.62 4.99 13.40
CA VAL A 212 7.70 5.79 12.58
C VAL A 212 6.21 5.47 12.76
N GLU A 213 5.86 4.22 13.09
CA GLU A 213 4.46 3.85 13.34
C GLU A 213 3.93 4.41 14.67
N ASP A 214 4.80 4.56 15.68
CA ASP A 214 4.44 5.21 16.94
C ASP A 214 4.14 6.70 16.72
N VAL A 215 4.93 7.36 15.87
CA VAL A 215 4.69 8.74 15.41
C VAL A 215 3.34 8.84 14.67
N ALA A 216 3.07 7.91 13.75
CA ALA A 216 1.82 7.87 13.01
C ALA A 216 0.60 7.70 13.92
N ASP A 217 0.69 6.83 14.95
CA ASP A 217 -0.38 6.63 15.93
C ASP A 217 -0.64 7.89 16.77
N ALA A 218 0.42 8.61 17.19
CA ALA A 218 0.28 9.87 17.94
C ALA A 218 -0.44 10.94 17.11
N MET A 219 -0.02 11.14 15.85
CA MET A 219 -0.66 12.11 14.95
C MET A 219 -2.11 11.74 14.63
N PHE A 220 -2.38 10.44 14.48
CA PHE A 220 -3.73 9.93 14.29
C PHE A 220 -4.62 10.27 15.50
N ARG A 221 -4.19 9.91 16.72
CA ARG A 221 -4.94 10.18 17.96
C ARG A 221 -5.18 11.67 18.19
N ALA A 222 -4.17 12.50 17.90
CA ALA A 222 -4.27 13.95 18.04
C ALA A 222 -5.29 14.59 17.10
N SER A 223 -5.58 13.95 15.96
CA SER A 223 -6.48 14.51 14.96
C SER A 223 -7.94 14.61 15.42
N TYR A 224 -8.33 13.81 16.42
CA TYR A 224 -9.68 13.79 16.99
C TYR A 224 -9.71 14.06 18.50
N SER A 225 -8.57 14.28 19.15
CA SER A 225 -8.50 14.63 20.57
C SER A 225 -8.66 16.14 20.79
N PRO A 226 -9.01 16.59 22.01
CA PRO A 226 -9.12 18.02 22.35
C PRO A 226 -7.77 18.67 22.65
N VAL A 227 -6.65 17.95 22.53
CA VAL A 227 -5.33 18.49 22.88
C VAL A 227 -4.90 19.58 21.89
N SER A 228 -4.17 20.58 22.39
CA SER A 228 -3.62 21.68 21.60
C SER A 228 -2.28 22.16 22.15
N GLY A 229 -1.51 22.89 21.35
CA GLY A 229 -0.19 23.38 21.70
C GLY A 229 0.94 22.41 21.36
N VAL A 230 2.06 22.54 22.08
CA VAL A 230 3.31 21.84 21.74
C VAL A 230 3.51 20.61 22.64
N TYR A 231 3.93 19.50 22.02
CA TYR A 231 4.22 18.22 22.67
C TYR A 231 5.53 17.64 22.14
N ASN A 232 6.33 17.06 23.03
CA ASN A 232 7.43 16.19 22.63
C ASN A 232 6.88 14.84 22.15
N LEU A 233 7.33 14.38 20.99
CA LEU A 233 6.95 13.10 20.43
C LEU A 233 8.20 12.23 20.26
N SER A 234 8.42 11.35 21.24
CA SER A 234 9.66 10.59 21.36
C SER A 234 9.44 9.25 22.05
N ALA A 235 10.46 8.39 22.05
CA ALA A 235 10.44 7.14 22.80
C ALA A 235 10.74 7.34 24.29
N GLY A 236 11.35 8.48 24.68
CA GLY A 236 11.72 8.79 26.05
C GLY A 236 12.89 7.95 26.58
N LYS A 237 13.66 7.33 25.67
CA LYS A 237 14.77 6.43 25.98
C LYS A 237 16.05 6.92 25.31
N GLU A 238 17.14 6.96 26.07
CA GLU A 238 18.48 7.18 25.53
C GLU A 238 19.03 5.90 24.91
N SER A 239 19.59 6.00 23.71
CA SER A 239 20.38 4.93 23.09
C SER A 239 21.63 5.51 22.47
N SER A 240 22.78 4.92 22.78
CA SER A 240 24.06 5.33 22.22
C SER A 240 24.20 4.90 20.77
N ILE A 241 25.12 5.54 20.03
CA ILE A 241 25.45 5.13 18.67
C ILE A 241 26.08 3.73 18.65
N ASN A 242 26.84 3.37 19.68
CA ASN A 242 27.39 2.03 19.85
C ASN A 242 26.29 0.99 20.06
N GLU A 243 25.31 1.24 20.94
CA GLU A 243 24.15 0.34 21.10
C GLU A 243 23.36 0.16 19.80
N LEU A 244 23.20 1.22 19.01
CA LEU A 244 22.57 1.12 17.69
C LEU A 244 23.38 0.22 16.73
N ILE A 245 24.72 0.33 16.74
CA ILE A 245 25.59 -0.49 15.90
C ILE A 245 25.51 -1.96 16.32
N ASP A 246 25.56 -2.24 17.61
CA ASP A 246 25.50 -3.60 18.16
C ASP A 246 24.18 -4.28 17.74
N GLU A 247 23.04 -3.59 17.89
CA GLU A 247 21.73 -4.09 17.45
C GLU A 247 21.68 -4.37 15.94
N LEU A 248 22.27 -3.50 15.13
CA LEU A 248 22.33 -3.68 13.67
C LEU A 248 23.23 -4.85 13.27
N GLN A 249 24.36 -5.06 13.95
CA GLN A 249 25.26 -6.19 13.72
C GLN A 249 24.59 -7.52 14.07
N ILE A 250 23.86 -7.57 15.19
CA ILE A 250 23.05 -8.74 15.59
C ILE A 250 22.04 -9.10 14.49
N LEU A 251 21.33 -8.10 13.95
CA LEU A 251 20.31 -8.33 12.92
C LEU A 251 20.88 -8.76 11.56
N GLN A 252 22.09 -8.31 11.21
CA GLN A 252 22.78 -8.69 9.96
C GLN A 252 23.53 -10.02 10.06
N GLY A 253 23.79 -10.51 11.29
CA GLY A 253 24.53 -11.75 11.52
C GLY A 253 26.02 -11.67 11.20
N GLY A 254 26.64 -10.48 11.32
CA GLY A 254 28.06 -10.28 11.03
C GLY A 254 28.67 -9.01 11.61
N ASP A 255 29.99 -9.05 11.83
CA ASP A 255 30.76 -7.93 12.37
C ASP A 255 31.06 -6.90 11.28
N ALA A 256 30.65 -5.66 11.53
CA ALA A 256 30.94 -4.54 10.66
C ALA A 256 32.29 -3.91 11.00
N ARG A 257 33.03 -3.45 9.98
CA ARG A 257 34.22 -2.64 10.21
C ARG A 257 33.80 -1.24 10.70
N ILE A 258 34.10 -0.91 11.96
CA ILE A 258 33.82 0.40 12.54
C ILE A 258 35.07 1.29 12.45
N THR A 259 34.91 2.52 11.97
CA THR A 259 35.97 3.54 11.94
C THR A 259 35.52 4.77 12.71
N TYR A 260 36.25 5.10 13.78
CA TYR A 260 36.00 6.31 14.57
C TYR A 260 36.73 7.50 13.96
N SER A 261 36.01 8.62 13.80
CA SER A 261 36.48 9.90 13.27
C SER A 261 36.28 11.00 14.30
N SER A 262 36.88 12.18 14.08
CA SER A 262 36.70 13.32 14.96
C SER A 262 35.22 13.67 15.16
N PRO A 263 34.80 14.08 16.38
CA PRO A 263 33.44 14.55 16.63
C PRO A 263 33.03 15.67 15.68
N ARG A 264 31.76 15.71 15.31
CA ARG A 264 31.21 16.81 14.51
C ARG A 264 30.98 18.02 15.41
N GLU A 265 31.51 19.16 15.01
CA GLU A 265 31.29 20.42 15.72
C GLU A 265 29.80 20.79 15.65
N GLY A 266 29.18 21.01 16.82
CA GLY A 266 27.76 21.36 16.91
C GLY A 266 26.78 20.20 17.12
N ASP A 267 27.25 18.95 17.19
CA ASP A 267 26.41 17.80 17.58
C ASP A 267 26.21 17.74 19.10
N ALA A 268 24.96 17.62 19.55
CA ALA A 268 24.66 17.40 20.97
C ALA A 268 25.18 16.02 21.42
N TYR A 269 25.78 15.95 22.61
CA TYR A 269 26.27 14.68 23.15
C TYR A 269 25.12 13.80 23.67
N ARG A 270 24.14 14.40 24.36
CA ARG A 270 22.89 13.74 24.78
C ARG A 270 21.69 14.46 24.19
N LEU A 271 20.73 13.71 23.66
CA LEU A 271 19.47 14.24 23.14
C LEU A 271 18.33 13.24 23.42
N VAL A 272 17.58 13.49 24.49
CA VAL A 272 16.37 12.73 24.86
C VAL A 272 15.29 13.69 25.30
N LEU A 273 14.04 13.40 24.92
CA LEU A 273 12.89 14.24 25.23
C LEU A 273 12.04 13.57 26.31
N ASP A 274 11.48 14.36 27.21
CA ASP A 274 10.44 13.89 28.12
C ASP A 274 9.12 13.86 27.35
N ASN A 275 8.49 12.68 27.29
CA ASN A 275 7.21 12.44 26.61
C ASN A 275 6.05 12.19 27.59
N SER A 276 6.23 12.48 28.88
CA SER A 276 5.24 12.18 29.92
C SER A 276 3.90 12.89 29.66
N ARG A 277 3.96 14.13 29.13
CA ARG A 277 2.79 14.95 28.86
C ARG A 277 1.96 14.42 27.68
N ILE A 278 2.59 14.03 26.57
CA ILE A 278 1.86 13.44 25.44
C ILE A 278 1.26 12.09 25.85
N MET A 279 1.97 11.31 26.68
CA MET A 279 1.45 10.01 27.09
C MET A 279 0.17 10.13 27.91
N HIS A 280 0.15 11.09 28.83
CA HIS A 280 -1.01 11.38 29.66
C HIS A 280 -2.17 12.02 28.86
N ASP A 281 -1.91 13.10 28.13
CA ASP A 281 -2.97 13.90 27.51
C ASP A 281 -3.63 13.22 26.29
N LEU A 282 -2.88 12.32 25.62
CA LEU A 282 -3.29 11.67 24.37
C LEU A 282 -3.57 10.17 24.52
N ASP A 283 -3.45 9.64 25.74
CA ASP A 283 -3.53 8.19 26.05
C ASP A 283 -2.67 7.37 25.08
N TRP A 284 -1.45 7.86 24.84
CA TRP A 284 -0.53 7.31 23.86
C TRP A 284 0.74 6.83 24.56
N ALA A 285 1.40 5.81 24.02
CA ALA A 285 2.70 5.37 24.49
C ALA A 285 3.47 4.78 23.32
N PRO A 286 4.81 4.94 23.27
CA PRO A 286 5.62 4.25 22.27
C PRO A 286 5.49 2.74 22.47
N LYS A 287 5.10 2.01 21.41
CA LYS A 287 4.85 0.57 21.46
C LYS A 287 6.07 -0.23 21.05
N TYR A 288 6.92 0.34 20.19
CA TYR A 288 8.03 -0.38 19.58
C TYR A 288 9.34 -0.09 20.29
N SER A 289 10.04 -1.15 20.68
CA SER A 289 11.44 -1.04 21.14
C SER A 289 12.38 -0.72 19.98
N LEU A 290 13.58 -0.19 20.30
CA LEU A 290 14.62 0.05 19.29
C LEU A 290 14.88 -1.21 18.45
N HIS A 291 15.12 -2.33 19.13
CA HIS A 291 15.35 -3.65 18.54
C HIS A 291 14.21 -4.06 17.58
N GLU A 292 12.95 -4.00 18.02
CA GLU A 292 11.81 -4.41 17.18
C GLU A 292 11.65 -3.52 15.95
N GLY A 293 11.78 -2.20 16.13
CA GLY A 293 11.69 -1.26 15.02
C GLY A 293 12.83 -1.45 14.01
N LEU A 294 14.06 -1.75 14.47
CA LEU A 294 15.20 -2.04 13.60
C LEU A 294 14.97 -3.33 12.82
N HIS A 295 14.54 -4.40 13.49
CA HIS A 295 14.21 -5.68 12.86
C HIS A 295 13.17 -5.52 11.73
N ARG A 296 12.07 -4.81 11.99
CA ARG A 296 11.05 -4.50 10.97
C ARG A 296 11.60 -3.69 9.80
N THR A 297 12.48 -2.74 10.09
CA THR A 297 13.10 -1.89 9.06
C THR A 297 14.07 -2.69 8.18
N CYS A 298 14.86 -3.58 8.78
CA CYS A 298 15.74 -4.50 8.06
C CYS A 298 14.94 -5.44 7.16
N ASN A 299 13.89 -6.08 7.67
CA ASN A 299 13.04 -6.97 6.88
C ASN A 299 12.44 -6.27 5.66
N TRP A 300 11.90 -5.06 5.86
CA TRP A 300 11.36 -4.26 4.76
C TRP A 300 12.42 -3.95 3.67
N LYS A 301 13.68 -3.68 4.05
CA LYS A 301 14.76 -3.47 3.08
C LYS A 301 15.14 -4.76 2.34
N SER A 302 15.19 -5.90 3.04
CA SER A 302 15.50 -7.20 2.46
C SER A 302 14.48 -7.62 1.40
N ASP A 303 13.18 -7.47 1.69
CA ASP A 303 12.10 -7.79 0.75
C ASP A 303 12.20 -6.96 -0.55
N LYS A 304 12.55 -5.68 -0.41
CA LYS A 304 12.80 -4.76 -1.55
C LYS A 304 14.02 -5.11 -2.40
N GLN A 305 15.04 -5.75 -1.83
CA GLN A 305 16.19 -6.23 -2.61
C GLN A 305 15.82 -7.49 -3.41
N GLY A 306 14.97 -8.36 -2.86
CA GLY A 306 14.41 -9.52 -3.58
C GLY A 306 13.62 -9.11 -4.83
N GLU A 307 12.76 -8.09 -4.72
CA GLU A 307 11.96 -7.57 -5.86
C GLU A 307 12.83 -6.91 -6.97
N LYS A 308 14.02 -6.40 -6.65
CA LYS A 308 14.93 -5.82 -7.65
C LYS A 308 15.67 -6.86 -8.50
N SER A 309 15.72 -8.13 -8.07
CA SER A 309 16.46 -9.18 -8.79
C SER A 309 15.75 -9.77 -10.01
N GLU A 310 14.46 -9.46 -10.25
CA GLU A 310 13.69 -10.00 -11.39
C GLU A 310 13.60 -9.07 -12.62
N GLN A 311 14.21 -7.88 -12.59
CA GLN A 311 14.33 -7.05 -13.80
C GLN A 311 15.69 -7.27 -14.49
N PRO A 312 15.74 -7.41 -15.83
CA PRO A 312 16.99 -7.60 -16.54
C PRO A 312 17.83 -6.33 -16.40
N SER A 313 18.78 -6.36 -15.46
CA SER A 313 19.76 -5.31 -15.31
C SER A 313 20.63 -5.29 -16.58
N VAL A 314 20.52 -4.20 -17.34
CA VAL A 314 21.49 -3.89 -18.38
C VAL A 314 22.82 -3.69 -17.67
N SER A 315 23.69 -4.70 -17.78
CA SER A 315 25.01 -4.73 -17.20
C SER A 315 25.84 -3.55 -17.74
N ARG A 316 26.08 -2.56 -16.87
CA ARG A 316 27.20 -1.63 -17.04
C ARG A 316 28.06 -1.62 -15.78
N THR A 317 28.51 -2.80 -15.39
CA THR A 317 29.70 -2.95 -14.54
C THR A 317 30.94 -2.61 -15.37
N SER A 318 31.21 -1.32 -15.54
CA SER A 318 32.58 -0.88 -15.84
C SER A 318 33.37 -0.97 -14.53
N SER A 319 34.27 -1.95 -14.45
CA SER A 319 35.08 -2.19 -13.25
C SER A 319 35.81 -0.92 -12.79
N PRO A 320 35.96 -0.70 -11.47
CA PRO A 320 36.65 0.48 -10.93
C PRO A 320 38.10 0.60 -11.44
N LEU A 321 38.73 -0.53 -11.78
CA LEU A 321 40.03 -0.60 -12.45
C LEU A 321 40.02 0.02 -13.85
N ARG A 322 38.99 -0.25 -14.67
CA ARG A 322 38.87 0.30 -16.04
C ARG A 322 38.59 1.80 -16.02
N LYS A 323 37.84 2.30 -15.03
CA LYS A 323 37.65 3.75 -14.80
C LYS A 323 38.94 4.45 -14.37
N LYS A 324 39.77 3.83 -13.52
CA LYS A 324 41.10 4.37 -13.18
C LYS A 324 42.04 4.36 -14.38
N LEU A 325 42.04 3.29 -15.19
CA LEU A 325 42.88 3.18 -16.38
C LEU A 325 42.51 4.24 -17.44
N ASN A 326 41.21 4.46 -17.71
CA ASN A 326 40.76 5.49 -18.64
C ASN A 326 41.03 6.92 -18.15
N ARG A 327 41.21 7.14 -16.84
CA ARG A 327 41.64 8.44 -16.29
C ARG A 327 43.14 8.70 -16.49
N LEU A 328 43.95 7.65 -16.55
CA LEU A 328 45.41 7.75 -16.70
C LEU A 328 45.85 7.74 -18.18
N LEU A 329 45.04 7.15 -19.07
CA LEU A 329 45.33 7.05 -20.51
C LEU A 329 45.71 8.39 -21.17
N PRO A 330 44.98 9.51 -20.94
CA PRO A 330 45.31 10.79 -21.56
C PRO A 330 46.67 11.34 -21.14
N TYR A 331 47.11 11.07 -19.91
CA TYR A 331 48.43 11.50 -19.42
C TYR A 331 49.54 10.67 -20.04
N ALA A 332 49.31 9.36 -20.25
CA ALA A 332 50.26 8.49 -20.93
C ALA A 332 50.40 8.89 -22.42
N GLU A 333 49.28 9.14 -23.11
CA GLU A 333 49.27 9.63 -24.50
C GLU A 333 49.99 10.98 -24.63
N ASN A 334 49.81 11.87 -23.66
CA ASN A 334 50.49 13.16 -23.62
C ASN A 334 52.01 13.01 -23.47
N LEU A 335 52.48 12.12 -22.59
CA LEU A 335 53.89 11.80 -22.43
C LEU A 335 54.51 11.09 -23.64
N ILE A 336 53.77 10.21 -24.32
CA ILE A 336 54.22 9.55 -25.55
C ILE A 336 54.38 10.57 -26.68
N ALA A 337 53.42 11.47 -26.85
CA ALA A 337 53.50 12.53 -27.85
C ALA A 337 54.66 13.50 -27.56
N PHE A 338 54.92 13.81 -26.29
CA PHE A 338 56.10 14.57 -25.87
C PHE A 338 57.42 13.84 -26.22
N ALA A 339 57.51 12.53 -25.95
CA ALA A 339 58.70 11.75 -26.29
C ALA A 339 58.95 11.73 -27.80
N ALA A 340 57.90 11.61 -28.61
CA ALA A 340 57.99 11.71 -30.07
C ALA A 340 58.47 13.10 -30.51
N LEU A 341 57.95 14.18 -29.90
CA LEU A 341 58.39 15.55 -30.16
C LEU A 341 59.86 15.77 -29.83
N ALA A 342 60.33 15.26 -28.68
CA ALA A 342 61.73 15.37 -28.25
C ALA A 342 62.68 14.58 -29.16
N LEU A 343 62.25 13.42 -29.68
CA LEU A 343 63.04 12.63 -30.65
C LEU A 343 63.16 13.33 -32.00
N ILE A 344 62.06 13.90 -32.50
CA ILE A 344 62.02 14.65 -33.78
C ILE A 344 62.77 15.98 -33.67
N GLY A 345 62.81 16.60 -32.48
CA GLY A 345 63.49 17.87 -32.20
C GLY A 345 65.00 17.79 -31.97
N SER A 346 65.60 16.58 -31.98
CA SER A 346 67.06 16.40 -32.06
C SER A 346 67.57 16.81 -33.47
N PRO A 347 68.88 17.05 -33.69
CA PRO A 347 69.42 18.07 -34.61
C PRO A 347 69.27 17.73 -36.10
N LEU A 348 68.04 17.59 -36.57
CA LEU A 348 67.70 17.79 -37.97
C LEU A 348 67.33 19.27 -38.11
N GLU A 349 68.11 19.99 -38.91
CA GLU A 349 67.97 21.39 -39.34
C GLU A 349 66.65 21.67 -40.11
N ILE A 350 65.52 21.08 -39.71
CA ILE A 350 64.23 21.24 -40.36
C ILE A 350 63.47 22.44 -39.76
N THR A 351 63.77 22.85 -38.52
CA THR A 351 62.98 23.88 -37.83
C THR A 351 63.25 25.31 -38.31
N GLU A 352 64.44 25.61 -38.86
CA GLU A 352 64.73 26.95 -39.38
C GLU A 352 64.20 27.19 -40.81
N SER A 353 63.96 26.14 -41.62
CA SER A 353 63.51 26.32 -43.02
C SER A 353 61.99 26.31 -43.22
N ALA A 354 61.21 25.75 -42.29
CA ALA A 354 59.77 25.56 -42.44
C ALA A 354 58.89 26.57 -41.67
N GLY A 355 59.44 27.37 -40.75
CA GLY A 355 58.69 28.36 -39.97
C GLY A 355 57.59 27.78 -39.06
N LEU A 356 57.59 26.48 -38.82
CA LEU A 356 56.57 25.77 -38.04
C LEU A 356 57.10 25.39 -36.65
N ASP A 357 56.45 25.92 -35.62
CA ASP A 357 56.74 25.59 -34.23
C ASP A 357 56.00 24.29 -33.82
N LEU A 358 56.72 23.17 -33.89
CA LEU A 358 56.19 21.85 -33.54
C LEU A 358 55.76 21.74 -32.07
N LYS A 359 56.36 22.53 -31.16
CA LYS A 359 55.98 22.56 -29.74
C LYS A 359 54.61 23.23 -29.59
N LEU A 360 54.39 24.31 -30.35
CA LEU A 360 53.10 24.97 -30.40
C LEU A 360 52.01 24.06 -30.98
N LEU A 361 52.31 23.33 -32.05
CA LEU A 361 51.38 22.36 -32.64
C LEU A 361 50.97 21.29 -31.62
N TYR A 362 51.93 20.74 -30.88
CA TYR A 362 51.68 19.76 -29.83
C TYR A 362 50.76 20.30 -28.71
N ILE A 363 50.99 21.54 -28.25
CA ILE A 363 50.14 22.21 -27.25
C ILE A 363 48.69 22.35 -27.76
N ILE A 364 48.52 22.74 -29.03
CA ILE A 364 47.20 22.91 -29.67
C ILE A 364 46.49 21.56 -29.79
N VAL A 365 47.16 20.52 -30.29
CA VAL A 365 46.58 19.18 -30.46
C VAL A 365 46.13 18.60 -29.12
N MET A 366 46.95 18.72 -28.07
CA MET A 366 46.58 18.23 -26.74
C MET A 366 45.44 19.04 -26.11
N GLY A 367 45.39 20.35 -26.36
CA GLY A 367 44.27 21.19 -25.94
C GLY A 367 42.94 20.85 -26.64
N ILE A 368 42.98 20.51 -27.93
CA ILE A 368 41.80 20.12 -28.71
C ILE A 368 41.28 18.74 -28.29
N LEU A 369 42.17 17.77 -28.10
CA LEU A 369 41.77 16.40 -27.81
C LEU A 369 41.32 16.21 -26.36
N TYR A 370 41.99 16.84 -25.40
CA TYR A 370 41.82 16.52 -23.97
C TYR A 370 41.55 17.74 -23.06
N GLY A 371 41.49 18.95 -23.62
CA GLY A 371 41.12 20.17 -22.90
C GLY A 371 42.25 20.80 -22.07
N SER A 372 41.87 21.72 -21.18
CA SER A 372 42.78 22.63 -20.46
C SER A 372 43.85 21.93 -19.62
N ARG A 373 43.49 20.86 -18.90
CA ARG A 373 44.43 20.13 -18.01
C ARG A 373 45.60 19.51 -18.76
N GLN A 374 45.36 18.91 -19.92
CA GLN A 374 46.41 18.30 -20.74
C GLN A 374 47.18 19.34 -21.56
N SER A 375 46.52 20.40 -22.00
CA SER A 375 47.18 21.52 -22.68
C SER A 375 48.20 22.20 -21.76
N MET A 376 47.85 22.44 -20.49
CA MET A 376 48.77 23.01 -19.50
C MET A 376 49.99 22.11 -19.23
N LEU A 377 49.78 20.80 -19.19
CA LEU A 377 50.87 19.82 -19.07
C LEU A 377 51.77 19.84 -20.31
N ALA A 378 51.19 19.91 -21.51
CA ALA A 378 51.92 20.05 -22.76
C ALA A 378 52.73 21.37 -22.83
N VAL A 379 52.19 22.48 -22.32
CA VAL A 379 52.90 23.76 -22.20
C VAL A 379 54.12 23.61 -21.30
N MET A 380 53.96 23.04 -20.11
CA MET A 380 55.07 22.81 -19.17
C MET A 380 56.19 21.97 -19.80
N LEU A 381 55.83 20.84 -20.43
CA LEU A 381 56.80 19.96 -21.09
C LEU A 381 57.50 20.66 -22.27
N SER A 382 56.77 21.45 -23.05
CA SER A 382 57.31 22.20 -24.19
C SER A 382 58.28 23.30 -23.77
N VAL A 383 58.02 23.97 -22.64
CA VAL A 383 58.92 24.98 -22.07
C VAL A 383 60.22 24.32 -21.58
N ILE A 384 60.12 23.17 -20.91
CA ILE A 384 61.30 22.41 -20.45
C ILE A 384 62.18 22.00 -21.63
N LEU A 385 61.57 21.44 -22.70
CA LEU A 385 62.29 21.04 -23.90
C LEU A 385 62.95 22.23 -24.60
N PHE A 386 62.27 23.38 -24.66
CA PHE A 386 62.81 24.61 -25.25
C PHE A 386 64.02 25.16 -24.46
N ILE A 387 63.99 25.11 -23.13
CA ILE A 387 65.14 25.50 -22.30
C ILE A 387 66.32 24.54 -22.55
N GLN A 388 66.07 23.24 -22.61
CA GLN A 388 67.09 22.23 -22.85
C GLN A 388 67.78 22.42 -24.21
N GLU A 389 67.02 22.65 -25.29
CA GLU A 389 67.59 22.94 -26.62
C GLU A 389 68.49 24.18 -26.61
N LYS A 390 68.16 25.22 -25.83
CA LYS A 390 69.01 26.42 -25.76
C LYS A 390 70.29 26.19 -24.96
N LEU A 391 70.25 25.34 -23.93
CA LEU A 391 71.44 24.92 -23.19
C LEU A 391 72.37 24.05 -24.06
N ASP A 392 71.80 23.12 -24.84
CA ASP A 392 72.56 22.24 -25.74
C ASP A 392 73.25 23.03 -26.88
N ASN A 393 72.66 24.16 -27.30
CA ASN A 393 73.27 25.11 -28.24
C ASN A 393 74.35 26.01 -27.60
N GLY A 394 74.80 25.71 -26.38
CA GLY A 394 75.94 26.36 -25.72
C GLY A 394 75.61 27.65 -24.97
N ARG A 395 74.33 27.94 -24.68
CA ARG A 395 73.96 29.08 -23.82
C ARG A 395 74.02 28.68 -22.35
N ASP A 396 74.50 29.60 -21.51
CA ASP A 396 74.47 29.44 -20.06
C ASP A 396 73.08 29.77 -19.48
N LEU A 397 72.69 29.09 -18.40
CA LEU A 397 71.39 29.22 -17.74
C LEU A 397 71.14 30.66 -17.26
N LEU A 398 72.20 31.34 -16.80
CA LEU A 398 72.10 32.74 -16.37
C LEU A 398 71.77 33.67 -17.54
N SER A 399 72.30 33.39 -18.73
CA SER A 399 72.05 34.18 -19.94
C SER A 399 70.61 34.04 -20.43
N LEU A 400 70.01 32.85 -20.28
CA LEU A 400 68.62 32.58 -20.63
C LEU A 400 67.61 33.40 -19.80
N LEU A 401 67.96 33.72 -18.55
CA LEU A 401 67.11 34.56 -17.68
C LEU A 401 67.07 36.03 -18.11
N TYR A 402 67.99 36.48 -18.97
CA TYR A 402 67.98 37.84 -19.53
C TYR A 402 67.50 37.87 -20.99
N ASP A 403 67.16 36.71 -21.58
CA ASP A 403 66.69 36.64 -22.95
C ASP A 403 65.18 36.95 -23.05
N THR A 404 64.85 38.14 -23.54
CA THR A 404 63.47 38.56 -23.79
C THR A 404 62.70 37.66 -24.75
N THR A 405 63.38 36.97 -25.66
CA THR A 405 62.74 36.08 -26.64
C THR A 405 62.20 34.81 -25.98
N LEU A 406 62.89 34.30 -24.95
CA LEU A 406 62.45 33.14 -24.18
C LEU A 406 61.16 33.42 -23.42
N PHE A 407 61.09 34.57 -22.75
CA PHE A 407 59.87 34.99 -22.04
C PHE A 407 58.69 35.19 -22.99
N PHE A 408 58.93 35.79 -24.17
CA PHE A 408 57.90 35.97 -25.17
C PHE A 408 57.33 34.62 -25.67
N GLN A 409 58.20 33.64 -25.95
CA GLN A 409 57.78 32.33 -26.43
C GLN A 409 57.07 31.50 -25.35
N MET A 410 57.50 31.59 -24.09
CA MET A 410 56.79 30.98 -22.96
C MET A 410 55.39 31.59 -22.77
N ALA A 411 55.28 32.92 -22.84
CA ALA A 411 54.00 33.61 -22.74
C ALA A 411 53.06 33.21 -23.89
N LEU A 412 53.59 33.06 -25.11
CA LEU A 412 52.84 32.59 -26.27
C LEU A 412 52.31 31.16 -26.09
N TYR A 413 53.13 30.22 -25.61
CA TYR A 413 52.71 28.85 -25.32
C TYR A 413 51.62 28.79 -24.26
N LEU A 414 51.80 29.54 -23.16
CA LEU A 414 50.81 29.61 -22.09
C LEU A 414 49.49 30.20 -22.58
N PHE A 415 49.54 31.29 -23.34
CA PHE A 415 48.36 31.94 -23.89
C PHE A 415 47.59 31.00 -24.82
N ILE A 416 48.27 30.35 -25.77
CA ILE A 416 47.63 29.44 -26.72
C ILE A 416 47.07 28.20 -26.02
N GLY A 417 47.81 27.60 -25.08
CA GLY A 417 47.33 26.45 -24.32
C GLY A 417 46.09 26.78 -23.48
N LEU A 418 46.05 27.95 -22.86
CA LEU A 418 44.90 28.40 -22.07
C LEU A 418 43.68 28.67 -22.95
N VAL A 419 43.84 29.41 -24.05
CA VAL A 419 42.73 29.76 -24.96
C VAL A 419 42.14 28.52 -25.63
N VAL A 420 42.97 27.65 -26.19
CA VAL A 420 42.52 26.44 -26.88
C VAL A 420 41.89 25.46 -25.89
N GLY A 421 42.57 25.21 -24.77
CA GLY A 421 42.08 24.30 -23.73
C GLY A 421 40.76 24.75 -23.12
N TYR A 422 40.61 26.04 -22.81
CA TYR A 422 39.38 26.62 -22.28
C TYR A 422 38.23 26.58 -23.29
N SER A 423 38.48 26.94 -24.55
CA SER A 423 37.45 26.96 -25.60
C SER A 423 36.86 25.57 -25.85
N VAL A 424 37.71 24.54 -25.87
CA VAL A 424 37.30 23.14 -26.07
C VAL A 424 36.51 22.64 -24.86
N GLU A 425 37.01 22.90 -23.65
CA GLU A 425 36.33 22.50 -22.42
C GLU A 425 34.96 23.20 -22.27
N HIS A 426 34.87 24.47 -22.62
CA HIS A 426 33.62 25.22 -22.63
C HIS A 426 32.59 24.61 -23.59
N ARG A 427 33.01 24.23 -24.81
CA ARG A 427 32.14 23.58 -25.80
C ARG A 427 31.69 22.19 -25.35
N SER A 428 32.62 21.38 -24.83
CA SER A 428 32.33 20.04 -24.32
C SER A 428 31.33 20.08 -23.15
N ASN A 429 31.53 21.01 -22.20
CA ASN A 429 30.62 21.19 -21.08
C ASN A 429 29.21 21.63 -21.52
N LYS A 430 29.11 22.47 -22.56
CA LYS A 430 27.82 22.87 -23.14
C LYS A 430 27.09 21.68 -23.77
N LEU A 431 27.81 20.82 -24.51
CA LEU A 431 27.27 19.59 -25.09
C LEU A 431 26.79 18.61 -24.02
N ASN A 432 27.61 18.35 -23.00
CA ASN A 432 27.24 17.45 -21.90
C ASN A 432 26.01 17.94 -21.12
N ARG A 433 25.84 19.27 -20.96
CA ARG A 433 24.64 19.85 -20.36
C ARG A 433 23.41 19.65 -21.24
N ALA A 434 23.53 19.88 -22.55
CA ALA A 434 22.45 19.67 -23.51
C ALA A 434 22.01 18.19 -23.57
N GLU A 435 22.96 17.26 -23.56
CA GLU A 435 22.68 15.82 -23.55
C GLU A 435 21.95 15.40 -22.26
N ARG A 436 22.38 15.88 -21.09
CA ARG A 436 21.67 15.65 -19.82
C ARG A 436 20.25 16.21 -19.85
N GLN A 437 20.06 17.41 -20.41
CA GLN A 437 18.74 18.01 -20.59
C GLN A 437 17.85 17.17 -21.53
N LEU A 438 18.41 16.62 -22.61
CA LEU A 438 17.69 15.75 -23.52
C LEU A 438 17.22 14.46 -22.83
N VAL A 439 18.09 13.81 -22.07
CA VAL A 439 17.76 12.61 -21.28
C VAL A 439 16.65 12.91 -20.28
N GLN A 440 16.79 14.00 -19.52
CA GLN A 440 15.79 14.44 -18.55
C GLN A 440 14.44 14.77 -19.21
N SER A 441 14.47 15.37 -20.41
CA SER A 441 13.24 15.63 -21.17
C SER A 441 12.59 14.35 -21.69
N GLY A 442 13.38 13.33 -22.06
CA GLY A 442 12.89 12.01 -22.44
C GLY A 442 12.21 11.29 -21.28
N GLU A 443 12.84 11.30 -20.10
CA GLU A 443 12.25 10.75 -18.86
C GLU A 443 10.94 11.47 -18.50
N LYS A 444 10.91 12.80 -18.62
CA LYS A 444 9.70 13.60 -18.40
C LYS A 444 8.58 13.26 -19.40
N TYR A 445 8.93 13.04 -20.67
CA TYR A 445 7.97 12.63 -21.69
C TYR A 445 7.38 11.25 -21.38
N THR A 446 8.23 10.25 -21.08
CA THR A 446 7.78 8.90 -20.72
C THR A 446 6.84 8.93 -19.52
N PHE A 447 7.20 9.70 -18.48
CA PHE A 447 6.35 9.91 -17.32
C PHE A 447 4.99 10.53 -17.68
N LEU A 448 4.97 11.61 -18.48
CA LEU A 448 3.72 12.26 -18.90
C LEU A 448 2.84 11.31 -19.72
N TYR A 449 3.44 10.47 -20.55
CA TYR A 449 2.74 9.48 -21.35
C TYR A 449 2.10 8.39 -20.48
N GLU A 450 2.83 7.86 -19.49
CA GLU A 450 2.29 6.89 -18.52
C GLU A 450 1.11 7.49 -17.73
N VAL A 451 1.26 8.72 -17.22
CA VAL A 451 0.17 9.43 -16.51
C VAL A 451 -1.07 9.61 -17.39
N TYR A 452 -0.87 9.91 -18.68
CA TYR A 452 -1.97 10.06 -19.64
C TYR A 452 -2.73 8.74 -19.82
N GLU A 453 -2.03 7.62 -20.01
CA GLU A 453 -2.65 6.31 -20.17
C GLU A 453 -3.36 5.85 -18.89
N ASP A 454 -2.78 6.09 -17.71
CA ASP A 454 -3.42 5.81 -16.43
C ASP A 454 -4.71 6.62 -16.24
N THR A 455 -4.65 7.92 -16.54
CA THR A 455 -5.83 8.81 -16.42
C THR A 455 -6.94 8.37 -17.37
N ARG A 456 -6.57 7.93 -18.57
CA ARG A 456 -7.51 7.38 -19.54
C ARG A 456 -8.17 6.10 -19.03
N SER A 457 -7.39 5.18 -18.46
CA SER A 457 -7.90 3.94 -17.86
C SER A 457 -8.89 4.21 -16.73
N VAL A 458 -8.55 5.12 -15.80
CA VAL A 458 -9.44 5.53 -14.71
C VAL A 458 -10.73 6.17 -15.23
N LYS A 459 -10.63 7.00 -16.28
CA LYS A 459 -11.81 7.61 -16.90
C LYS A 459 -12.74 6.55 -17.50
N ASP A 460 -12.18 5.54 -18.16
CA ASP A 460 -12.94 4.43 -18.73
C ASP A 460 -13.63 3.60 -17.63
N GLU A 461 -12.95 3.37 -16.49
CA GLU A 461 -13.52 2.69 -15.33
C GLU A 461 -14.67 3.49 -14.68
N LEU A 462 -14.47 4.79 -14.44
CA LEU A 462 -15.51 5.68 -13.91
C LEU A 462 -16.72 5.75 -14.83
N GLN A 463 -16.50 5.76 -16.14
CA GLN A 463 -17.59 5.72 -17.12
C GLN A 463 -18.38 4.40 -17.03
N GLN A 464 -17.72 3.27 -16.77
CA GLN A 464 -18.42 2.00 -16.50
C GLN A 464 -19.21 2.04 -15.18
N GLN A 465 -18.64 2.62 -14.12
CA GLN A 465 -19.31 2.75 -12.82
C GLN A 465 -20.56 3.65 -12.91
N ILE A 466 -20.49 4.77 -13.64
CA ILE A 466 -21.65 5.66 -13.88
C ILE A 466 -22.75 4.89 -14.63
N ARG A 467 -22.39 4.17 -15.71
CA ARG A 467 -23.33 3.31 -16.44
C ARG A 467 -23.95 2.22 -15.55
N ALA A 468 -23.20 1.69 -14.58
CA ALA A 468 -23.69 0.66 -13.66
C ALA A 468 -24.61 1.23 -12.56
N THR A 469 -24.41 2.50 -12.16
CA THR A 469 -25.11 3.13 -11.04
C THR A 469 -26.52 3.61 -11.42
N GLU A 470 -26.72 4.14 -12.64
CA GLU A 470 -28.05 4.58 -13.11
C GLU A 470 -29.10 3.45 -13.12
N ASP A 471 -28.67 2.18 -13.20
CA ASP A 471 -29.54 1.01 -13.32
C ASP A 471 -29.70 0.23 -12.00
N SER A 472 -29.08 0.69 -10.91
CA SER A 472 -29.00 -0.07 -9.64
C SER A 472 -30.31 -0.07 -8.85
N PHE A 473 -31.06 1.03 -8.82
CA PHE A 473 -32.39 1.09 -8.18
C PHE A 473 -33.46 0.28 -8.94
N GLY A 474 -33.42 0.32 -10.28
CA GLY A 474 -34.30 -0.50 -11.12
C GLY A 474 -34.05 -1.99 -10.92
N LYS A 475 -32.78 -2.40 -10.85
CA LYS A 475 -32.38 -3.78 -10.53
C LYS A 475 -32.83 -4.21 -9.15
N ILE A 476 -32.60 -3.42 -8.11
CA ILE A 476 -33.01 -3.77 -6.73
C ILE A 476 -34.53 -3.89 -6.61
N ASN A 477 -35.30 -2.99 -7.25
CA ASN A 477 -36.77 -3.03 -7.24
C ASN A 477 -37.33 -4.22 -8.04
N ALA A 478 -36.74 -4.54 -9.19
CA ALA A 478 -37.08 -5.75 -9.95
C ALA A 478 -36.80 -7.02 -9.13
N VAL A 479 -35.65 -7.05 -8.47
CA VAL A 479 -35.19 -8.16 -7.62
C VAL A 479 -36.05 -8.33 -6.37
N THR A 480 -36.56 -7.26 -5.76
CA THR A 480 -37.46 -7.37 -4.59
C THR A 480 -38.86 -7.81 -4.97
N ARG A 481 -39.38 -7.41 -6.15
CA ARG A 481 -40.63 -7.93 -6.71
C ARG A 481 -40.59 -9.43 -7.00
N GLU A 482 -39.43 -9.93 -7.46
CA GLU A 482 -39.22 -11.37 -7.64
C GLU A 482 -39.33 -12.16 -6.32
N LEU A 483 -39.33 -11.50 -5.15
CA LEU A 483 -39.46 -12.16 -3.83
C LEU A 483 -40.87 -12.01 -3.21
N GLU A 484 -41.83 -11.43 -3.94
CA GLU A 484 -43.24 -11.28 -3.52
C GLU A 484 -44.09 -12.48 -3.97
N SER A 485 -43.72 -13.69 -3.53
CA SER A 485 -44.53 -14.89 -3.75
C SER A 485 -45.32 -15.26 -2.48
N LEU A 486 -46.48 -15.89 -2.66
CA LEU A 486 -47.28 -16.46 -1.56
C LEU A 486 -46.91 -17.93 -1.27
N GLU A 487 -46.07 -18.54 -2.11
CA GLU A 487 -45.63 -19.93 -1.97
C GLU A 487 -44.21 -19.99 -1.38
N PRO A 488 -44.05 -20.53 -0.15
CA PRO A 488 -42.77 -20.56 0.57
C PRO A 488 -41.63 -21.22 -0.20
N GLU A 489 -41.92 -22.33 -0.89
CA GLU A 489 -40.95 -23.13 -1.63
C GLU A 489 -40.37 -22.35 -2.81
N ARG A 490 -41.19 -21.50 -3.44
CA ARG A 490 -40.80 -20.63 -4.54
C ARG A 490 -39.93 -19.46 -4.07
N ILE A 491 -40.17 -18.93 -2.87
CA ILE A 491 -39.38 -17.83 -2.30
C ILE A 491 -37.91 -18.24 -2.09
N PHE A 492 -37.65 -19.49 -1.67
CA PHE A 492 -36.28 -19.98 -1.52
C PHE A 492 -35.53 -20.04 -2.86
N LEU A 493 -36.20 -20.47 -3.94
CA LEU A 493 -35.63 -20.52 -5.28
C LEU A 493 -35.41 -19.12 -5.87
N GLU A 494 -36.39 -18.24 -5.72
CA GLU A 494 -36.28 -16.84 -6.15
C GLU A 494 -35.13 -16.14 -5.38
N ALA A 495 -34.97 -16.41 -4.08
CA ALA A 495 -33.85 -15.90 -3.29
C ALA A 495 -32.48 -16.37 -3.80
N VAL A 496 -32.35 -17.62 -4.27
CA VAL A 496 -31.12 -18.08 -4.93
C VAL A 496 -30.83 -17.23 -6.17
N GLY A 497 -31.82 -17.05 -7.06
CA GLY A 497 -31.66 -16.25 -8.27
C GLY A 497 -31.27 -14.79 -8.01
N VAL A 498 -31.80 -14.20 -6.93
CA VAL A 498 -31.40 -12.86 -6.47
C VAL A 498 -29.93 -12.81 -6.08
N VAL A 499 -29.46 -13.77 -5.27
CA VAL A 499 -28.07 -13.85 -4.85
C VAL A 499 -27.17 -14.08 -6.05
N GLU A 500 -27.51 -14.99 -6.96
CA GLU A 500 -26.75 -15.24 -8.19
C GLU A 500 -26.58 -13.98 -9.05
N LYS A 501 -27.67 -13.25 -9.27
CA LYS A 501 -27.69 -12.06 -10.13
C LYS A 501 -26.89 -10.89 -9.55
N ILE A 502 -26.98 -10.66 -8.23
CA ILE A 502 -26.25 -9.57 -7.57
C ILE A 502 -24.78 -9.94 -7.35
N MET A 503 -24.53 -11.16 -6.87
CA MET A 503 -23.18 -11.63 -6.57
C MET A 503 -22.41 -12.08 -7.82
N ARG A 504 -23.09 -12.26 -8.96
CA ARG A 504 -22.54 -12.72 -10.24
C ARG A 504 -21.79 -14.05 -10.09
N THR A 505 -22.44 -15.01 -9.44
CA THR A 505 -21.96 -16.37 -9.20
C THR A 505 -23.09 -17.35 -9.48
N ASP A 506 -22.76 -18.57 -9.91
CA ASP A 506 -23.68 -19.68 -10.15
C ASP A 506 -23.51 -20.80 -9.11
N GLN A 507 -22.86 -20.52 -7.98
CA GLN A 507 -22.57 -21.46 -6.88
C GLN A 507 -23.17 -20.99 -5.56
N VAL A 508 -24.50 -20.95 -5.48
CA VAL A 508 -25.25 -20.49 -4.30
C VAL A 508 -26.06 -21.63 -3.73
N SER A 509 -26.12 -21.74 -2.41
CA SER A 509 -27.07 -22.64 -1.73
C SER A 509 -27.71 -22.01 -0.51
N ILE A 510 -28.95 -22.41 -0.24
CA ILE A 510 -29.72 -22.01 0.94
C ILE A 510 -30.12 -23.27 1.70
N TYR A 511 -29.69 -23.34 2.96
CA TYR A 511 -30.05 -24.41 3.88
C TYR A 511 -31.05 -23.90 4.93
N THR A 512 -32.09 -24.66 5.22
CA THR A 512 -32.97 -24.41 6.37
C THR A 512 -32.44 -25.11 7.62
N VAL A 513 -32.66 -24.48 8.77
CA VAL A 513 -32.25 -25.03 10.07
C VAL A 513 -33.43 -25.77 10.69
N ASN A 514 -33.22 -27.03 11.08
CA ASN A 514 -34.25 -27.82 11.78
C ASN A 514 -34.54 -27.21 13.18
N LYS A 515 -35.75 -27.42 13.72
CA LYS A 515 -36.16 -27.05 15.09
C LYS A 515 -35.18 -27.50 16.18
N SER A 516 -34.53 -28.66 16.02
CA SER A 516 -33.52 -29.17 16.96
C SER A 516 -32.14 -28.52 16.82
N LYS A 517 -31.92 -27.70 15.78
CA LYS A 517 -30.64 -27.06 15.41
C LYS A 517 -29.46 -28.03 15.21
N GLN A 518 -29.74 -29.32 15.06
CA GLN A 518 -28.71 -30.34 14.84
C GLN A 518 -28.36 -30.55 13.37
N TYR A 519 -29.30 -30.22 12.47
CA TYR A 519 -29.17 -30.46 11.04
C TYR A 519 -29.55 -29.21 10.25
N LEU A 520 -28.77 -28.95 9.19
CA LEU A 520 -29.11 -28.06 8.10
C LEU A 520 -29.55 -28.88 6.91
N ARG A 521 -30.62 -28.45 6.24
CA ARG A 521 -31.19 -29.17 5.09
C ARG A 521 -31.27 -28.27 3.88
N LEU A 522 -30.87 -28.80 2.74
CA LEU A 522 -30.83 -28.00 1.52
C LEU A 522 -32.25 -27.66 1.09
N ALA A 523 -32.58 -26.37 1.08
CA ALA A 523 -33.87 -25.85 0.65
C ALA A 523 -33.86 -25.49 -0.83
N ALA A 524 -32.81 -24.81 -1.29
CA ALA A 524 -32.61 -24.41 -2.68
C ALA A 524 -31.12 -24.28 -3.01
N HIS A 525 -30.75 -24.46 -4.29
CA HIS A 525 -29.39 -24.25 -4.79
C HIS A 525 -29.41 -23.81 -6.26
N SER A 526 -28.27 -23.30 -6.72
CA SER A 526 -28.03 -22.94 -8.12
C SER A 526 -27.77 -24.16 -8.99
N SER A 527 -28.05 -24.05 -10.29
CA SER A 527 -27.85 -25.12 -11.28
C SER A 527 -26.37 -25.42 -11.56
N GLY A 528 -25.50 -24.42 -11.40
CA GLY A 528 -24.05 -24.56 -11.57
C GLY A 528 -23.36 -25.24 -10.38
N ALA A 529 -24.01 -25.30 -9.21
CA ALA A 529 -23.39 -25.77 -7.98
C ALA A 529 -22.83 -27.18 -8.14
N SER A 530 -21.51 -27.34 -8.19
CA SER A 530 -20.83 -28.64 -8.04
C SER A 530 -20.87 -29.05 -6.56
N LEU A 531 -22.07 -29.06 -5.97
CA LEU A 531 -22.34 -29.58 -4.64
C LEU A 531 -22.33 -31.11 -4.72
N ALA A 532 -21.12 -31.65 -4.78
CA ALA A 532 -20.90 -33.02 -4.33
C ALA A 532 -21.28 -33.11 -2.84
N ASP A 533 -22.42 -33.75 -2.59
CA ASP A 533 -22.66 -34.74 -1.54
C ASP A 533 -23.47 -34.39 -0.27
N ALA A 534 -23.74 -33.13 0.11
CA ALA A 534 -24.46 -32.88 1.36
C ALA A 534 -25.83 -32.19 1.21
N ARG A 535 -26.85 -32.98 0.85
CA ARG A 535 -28.29 -32.61 0.92
C ARG A 535 -28.74 -32.31 2.36
N SER A 536 -28.02 -32.89 3.33
CA SER A 536 -28.17 -32.65 4.76
C SER A 536 -26.79 -32.50 5.39
N LEU A 537 -26.62 -31.49 6.23
CA LEU A 537 -25.38 -31.19 6.95
C LEU A 537 -25.63 -31.34 8.45
N LYS A 538 -24.79 -32.09 9.15
CA LYS A 538 -24.82 -32.15 10.63
C LYS A 538 -24.01 -31.00 11.20
N VAL A 539 -24.60 -30.23 12.10
CA VAL A 539 -23.95 -29.05 12.69
C VAL A 539 -22.68 -29.42 13.47
N GLU A 540 -22.66 -30.58 14.11
CA GLU A 540 -21.50 -31.07 14.89
C GLU A 540 -20.28 -31.39 14.02
N GLU A 541 -20.48 -31.82 12.78
CA GLU A 541 -19.42 -32.17 11.83
C GLU A 541 -18.82 -30.92 11.15
N HIS A 542 -19.45 -29.74 11.33
CA HIS A 542 -19.09 -28.50 10.66
C HIS A 542 -18.94 -27.32 11.66
N PRO A 543 -17.72 -27.10 12.21
CA PRO A 543 -17.48 -26.04 13.21
C PRO A 543 -17.83 -24.62 12.76
N HIS A 544 -17.65 -24.33 11.46
CA HIS A 544 -17.99 -23.03 10.88
C HIS A 544 -19.50 -22.75 10.89
N ILE A 545 -20.33 -23.77 10.65
CA ILE A 545 -21.79 -23.67 10.74
C ILE A 545 -22.20 -23.48 12.20
N LYS A 546 -21.62 -24.26 13.13
CA LYS A 546 -21.87 -24.10 14.56
C LYS A 546 -21.57 -22.68 15.05
N SER A 547 -20.40 -22.15 14.69
CA SER A 547 -20.01 -20.77 15.01
C SER A 547 -20.95 -19.74 14.39
N LEU A 548 -21.41 -19.95 13.15
CA LEU A 548 -22.37 -19.08 12.48
C LEU A 548 -23.73 -19.07 13.19
N LEU A 549 -24.23 -20.24 13.60
CA LEU A 549 -25.50 -20.36 14.32
C LEU A 549 -25.44 -19.70 15.70
N ASP A 550 -24.34 -19.88 16.43
CA ASP A 550 -24.14 -19.32 17.78
C ASP A 550 -23.90 -17.81 17.73
N SER A 551 -23.02 -17.35 16.83
CA SER A 551 -22.62 -15.94 16.74
C SER A 551 -23.61 -15.07 15.97
N LYS A 552 -24.45 -15.68 15.10
CA LYS A 552 -25.35 -14.99 14.16
C LYS A 552 -24.62 -14.00 13.26
N ARG A 553 -23.35 -14.28 12.92
CA ARG A 553 -22.50 -13.44 12.07
C ARG A 553 -22.16 -14.14 10.76
N LEU A 554 -21.83 -13.32 9.76
CA LEU A 554 -21.25 -13.77 8.50
C LEU A 554 -19.98 -14.60 8.78
N TYR A 555 -19.93 -15.79 8.21
CA TYR A 555 -18.73 -16.61 8.09
C TYR A 555 -17.99 -16.27 6.79
N VAL A 556 -16.66 -16.22 6.89
CA VAL A 556 -15.75 -15.95 5.76
C VAL A 556 -14.62 -16.96 5.81
N ASN A 557 -14.46 -17.75 4.74
CA ASN A 557 -13.36 -18.71 4.60
C ASN A 557 -12.06 -17.99 4.20
N LYS A 558 -11.38 -17.39 5.19
CA LYS A 558 -10.12 -16.66 4.99
C LYS A 558 -8.94 -17.54 4.60
N GLU A 559 -8.99 -18.82 4.98
CA GLU A 559 -7.93 -19.80 4.71
C GLU A 559 -8.12 -20.53 3.38
N LEU A 560 -9.22 -20.26 2.66
CA LEU A 560 -9.58 -20.86 1.37
C LEU A 560 -9.58 -22.41 1.42
N LEU A 561 -10.03 -22.98 2.54
CA LEU A 561 -10.09 -24.42 2.71
C LEU A 561 -11.04 -25.05 1.66
N PRO A 562 -10.60 -26.08 0.92
CA PRO A 562 -11.41 -26.71 -0.12
C PRO A 562 -12.62 -27.43 0.49
N GLY A 563 -13.76 -27.39 -0.21
CA GLY A 563 -15.01 -28.02 0.23
C GLY A 563 -15.84 -27.22 1.24
N LEU A 564 -15.34 -26.06 1.71
CA LEU A 564 -16.11 -25.13 2.54
C LEU A 564 -16.64 -23.96 1.70
N PRO A 565 -17.82 -23.41 2.03
CA PRO A 565 -18.31 -22.21 1.37
C PRO A 565 -17.37 -21.04 1.63
N LEU A 566 -17.15 -20.21 0.61
CA LEU A 566 -16.33 -19.01 0.72
C LEU A 566 -16.96 -17.98 1.66
N LEU A 567 -18.28 -17.82 1.56
CA LEU A 567 -19.10 -16.96 2.42
C LEU A 567 -20.35 -17.72 2.86
N ALA A 568 -20.74 -17.58 4.12
CA ALA A 568 -22.03 -18.08 4.61
C ALA A 568 -22.64 -17.09 5.61
N ALA A 569 -23.93 -16.80 5.47
CA ALA A 569 -24.64 -15.83 6.32
C ALA A 569 -25.97 -16.38 6.85
N PRO A 570 -26.31 -16.12 8.13
CA PRO A 570 -27.58 -16.53 8.70
C PRO A 570 -28.74 -15.63 8.27
N VAL A 571 -29.90 -16.23 8.05
CA VAL A 571 -31.19 -15.57 7.92
C VAL A 571 -31.90 -15.63 9.27
N LEU A 572 -32.29 -14.47 9.80
CA LEU A 572 -32.89 -14.35 11.13
C LEU A 572 -34.41 -14.17 11.04
N SER A 573 -35.15 -14.88 11.88
CA SER A 573 -36.59 -14.69 12.10
C SER A 573 -36.85 -14.66 13.60
N SER A 574 -37.47 -13.59 14.12
CA SER A 574 -37.70 -13.41 15.57
C SER A 574 -36.46 -13.63 16.45
N GLY A 575 -35.27 -13.31 15.92
CA GLY A 575 -33.99 -13.48 16.60
C GLY A 575 -33.38 -14.88 16.51
N GLU A 576 -34.03 -15.84 15.87
CA GLU A 576 -33.53 -17.21 15.64
C GLU A 576 -33.04 -17.40 14.20
N VAL A 577 -32.04 -18.26 14.00
CA VAL A 577 -31.54 -18.58 12.66
C VAL A 577 -32.45 -19.61 12.01
N VAL A 578 -33.15 -19.21 10.95
CA VAL A 578 -34.10 -20.09 10.22
C VAL A 578 -33.50 -20.67 8.94
N ALA A 579 -32.53 -19.98 8.35
CA ALA A 579 -31.81 -20.46 7.17
C ALA A 579 -30.37 -19.93 7.14
N VAL A 580 -29.53 -20.55 6.32
CA VAL A 580 -28.15 -20.15 6.04
C VAL A 580 -27.96 -20.08 4.54
N VAL A 581 -27.52 -18.93 4.05
CA VAL A 581 -27.22 -18.68 2.64
C VAL A 581 -25.71 -18.76 2.46
N SER A 582 -25.27 -19.52 1.46
CA SER A 582 -23.85 -19.81 1.21
C SER A 582 -23.46 -19.54 -0.24
N VAL A 583 -22.27 -18.99 -0.44
CA VAL A 583 -21.62 -18.83 -1.75
C VAL A 583 -20.33 -19.62 -1.73
N HIS A 584 -20.18 -20.56 -2.68
CA HIS A 584 -19.07 -21.52 -2.66
C HIS A 584 -17.83 -21.05 -3.41
N THR A 585 -18.00 -20.33 -4.51
CA THR A 585 -16.85 -19.81 -5.28
C THR A 585 -17.10 -18.40 -5.82
N VAL A 586 -16.02 -17.66 -5.99
CA VAL A 586 -15.97 -16.40 -6.74
C VAL A 586 -14.56 -16.22 -7.31
N GLU A 587 -14.42 -15.46 -8.40
CA GLU A 587 -13.13 -15.00 -8.90
C GLU A 587 -12.35 -14.28 -7.77
N PHE A 588 -11.10 -14.68 -7.53
CA PHE A 588 -10.27 -14.15 -6.44
C PHE A 588 -10.17 -12.61 -6.46
N SER A 589 -10.12 -12.00 -7.64
CA SER A 589 -10.12 -10.54 -7.84
C SER A 589 -11.34 -9.83 -7.23
N ARG A 590 -12.45 -10.54 -7.04
CA ARG A 590 -13.69 -10.02 -6.44
C ARG A 590 -13.77 -10.28 -4.95
N PHE A 591 -12.91 -11.11 -4.36
CA PHE A 591 -12.94 -11.44 -2.92
C PHE A 591 -12.40 -10.30 -2.05
N THR A 592 -13.17 -9.21 -2.01
CA THR A 592 -12.85 -7.96 -1.32
C THR A 592 -13.79 -7.72 -0.14
N GLN A 593 -13.44 -6.79 0.75
CA GLN A 593 -14.35 -6.38 1.83
C GLN A 593 -15.69 -5.82 1.30
N TYR A 594 -15.65 -5.17 0.13
CA TYR A 594 -16.86 -4.73 -0.57
C TYR A 594 -17.76 -5.92 -0.92
N TYR A 595 -17.19 -7.00 -1.46
CA TYR A 595 -17.95 -8.20 -1.83
C TYR A 595 -18.56 -8.90 -0.61
N GLN A 596 -17.85 -8.93 0.52
CA GLN A 596 -18.40 -9.44 1.79
C GLN A 596 -19.57 -8.59 2.30
N ASN A 597 -19.45 -7.26 2.25
CA ASN A 597 -20.50 -6.33 2.66
C ASN A 597 -21.72 -6.38 1.71
N LEU A 598 -21.46 -6.52 0.41
CA LEU A 598 -22.50 -6.70 -0.59
C LEU A 598 -23.27 -7.99 -0.31
N PHE A 599 -22.57 -9.11 -0.10
CA PHE A 599 -23.20 -10.38 0.23
C PHE A 599 -24.07 -10.28 1.49
N LYS A 600 -23.54 -9.68 2.56
CA LYS A 600 -24.32 -9.44 3.78
C LYS A 600 -25.59 -8.63 3.49
N THR A 601 -25.46 -7.53 2.74
CA THR A 601 -26.59 -6.66 2.40
C THR A 601 -27.66 -7.40 1.58
N VAL A 602 -27.24 -8.24 0.64
CA VAL A 602 -28.15 -9.08 -0.15
C VAL A 602 -28.87 -10.09 0.74
N VAL A 603 -28.15 -10.75 1.65
CA VAL A 603 -28.75 -11.70 2.60
C VAL A 603 -29.73 -11.00 3.55
N ASP A 604 -29.42 -9.80 4.02
CA ASP A 604 -30.32 -8.99 4.84
C ASP A 604 -31.59 -8.60 4.04
N LEU A 605 -31.46 -8.29 2.75
CA LEU A 605 -32.59 -7.96 1.87
C LEU A 605 -33.55 -9.14 1.70
N ILE A 606 -33.02 -10.34 1.40
CA ILE A 606 -33.84 -11.54 1.22
C ILE A 606 -34.35 -12.11 2.55
N SER A 607 -33.69 -11.79 3.68
CA SER A 607 -34.05 -12.30 5.00
C SER A 607 -35.48 -11.95 5.38
N SER A 608 -35.96 -10.76 5.04
CA SER A 608 -37.35 -10.36 5.33
C SER A 608 -38.37 -11.24 4.59
N SER A 609 -38.12 -11.55 3.33
CA SER A 609 -39.00 -12.42 2.54
C SER A 609 -38.93 -13.88 2.99
N LEU A 610 -37.74 -14.39 3.28
CA LEU A 610 -37.54 -15.75 3.80
C LEU A 610 -38.12 -15.95 5.20
N SER A 611 -38.02 -14.94 6.07
CA SER A 611 -38.64 -14.94 7.39
C SER A 611 -40.17 -14.95 7.29
N ARG A 612 -40.76 -14.13 6.40
CA ARG A 612 -42.22 -14.16 6.13
C ARG A 612 -42.67 -15.51 5.59
N ALA A 613 -41.90 -16.09 4.66
CA ALA A 613 -42.16 -17.42 4.12
C ALA A 613 -42.22 -18.47 5.23
N HIS A 614 -41.24 -18.46 6.13
CA HIS A 614 -41.17 -19.38 7.26
C HIS A 614 -42.35 -19.19 8.23
N ALA A 615 -42.66 -17.95 8.60
CA ALA A 615 -43.79 -17.64 9.47
C ALA A 615 -45.14 -18.03 8.86
N TYR A 616 -45.30 -17.88 7.54
CA TYR A 616 -46.50 -18.33 6.82
C TYR A 616 -46.63 -19.86 6.84
N VAL A 617 -45.53 -20.60 6.63
CA VAL A 617 -45.55 -22.07 6.74
C VAL A 617 -46.04 -22.52 8.12
N GLU A 618 -45.54 -21.89 9.19
CA GLU A 618 -45.96 -22.21 10.55
C GLU A 618 -47.42 -21.83 10.82
N ALA A 619 -47.86 -20.66 10.38
CA ALA A 619 -49.23 -20.17 10.61
C ALA A 619 -50.30 -20.87 9.74
N ALA A 620 -49.92 -21.38 8.56
CA ALA A 620 -50.83 -22.05 7.64
C ALA A 620 -50.93 -23.57 7.88
N ALA A 621 -50.25 -24.12 8.88
CA ALA A 621 -50.26 -25.54 9.20
C ALA A 621 -51.71 -26.08 9.37
N ASP A 622 -52.55 -25.39 10.14
CA ASP A 622 -53.94 -25.81 10.40
C ASP A 622 -54.82 -25.86 9.13
N ARG A 623 -54.46 -25.12 8.08
CA ARG A 623 -55.20 -25.09 6.80
C ARG A 623 -54.64 -26.06 5.76
N ARG A 624 -53.33 -26.36 5.81
CA ARG A 624 -52.63 -27.21 4.84
C ARG A 624 -52.80 -28.69 5.15
N TYR A 625 -52.96 -29.05 6.41
CA TYR A 625 -53.03 -30.44 6.86
C TYR A 625 -54.45 -30.89 7.23
N ILE A 626 -54.67 -32.21 7.24
CA ILE A 626 -55.94 -32.84 7.64
C ILE A 626 -56.06 -32.82 9.18
N ASP A 627 -57.24 -32.41 9.67
CA ASP A 627 -57.53 -32.36 11.11
C ASP A 627 -57.54 -33.76 11.74
N GLY A 628 -56.91 -33.92 12.91
CA GLY A 628 -56.90 -35.17 13.68
C GLY A 628 -55.73 -36.13 13.41
N VAL A 629 -54.81 -35.78 12.49
CA VAL A 629 -53.59 -36.58 12.18
C VAL A 629 -52.31 -35.77 12.46
N ASP A 630 -52.30 -34.98 13.54
CA ASP A 630 -51.15 -34.18 14.03
C ASP A 630 -50.49 -33.27 12.96
N GLY A 631 -51.23 -32.82 11.95
CA GLY A 631 -50.65 -31.93 10.93
C GLY A 631 -49.62 -32.61 10.02
N ARG A 632 -49.77 -33.92 9.75
CA ARG A 632 -48.76 -34.72 9.03
C ARG A 632 -49.14 -35.11 7.59
N ILE A 633 -50.43 -35.09 7.24
CA ILE A 633 -50.93 -35.37 5.88
C ILE A 633 -51.50 -34.10 5.27
N LEU A 634 -50.96 -33.70 4.12
CA LEU A 634 -51.44 -32.55 3.36
C LEU A 634 -52.78 -32.84 2.70
N ARG A 635 -53.67 -31.84 2.72
CA ARG A 635 -54.91 -31.84 1.93
C ARG A 635 -54.56 -31.84 0.43
N THR A 636 -55.42 -32.45 -0.39
CA THR A 636 -55.21 -32.64 -1.84
C THR A 636 -54.80 -31.35 -2.56
N GLU A 637 -55.48 -30.24 -2.30
CA GLU A 637 -55.17 -28.93 -2.92
C GLU A 637 -53.77 -28.41 -2.54
N ALA A 638 -53.38 -28.56 -1.27
CA ALA A 638 -52.07 -28.14 -0.79
C ALA A 638 -50.95 -29.03 -1.37
N PHE A 639 -51.18 -30.34 -1.47
CA PHE A 639 -50.23 -31.28 -2.05
C PHE A 639 -50.02 -31.01 -3.56
N LYS A 640 -51.09 -30.72 -4.29
CA LYS A 640 -51.05 -30.40 -5.74
C LYS A 640 -50.26 -29.12 -6.03
N SER A 641 -50.44 -28.06 -5.23
CA SER A 641 -49.67 -26.81 -5.36
C SER A 641 -48.18 -27.05 -5.11
N ILE A 642 -47.81 -27.81 -4.07
CA ILE A 642 -46.40 -28.13 -3.79
C ILE A 642 -45.78 -28.96 -4.91
N LEU A 643 -46.49 -29.97 -5.42
CA LEU A 643 -46.01 -30.79 -6.53
C LEU A 643 -45.77 -29.97 -7.80
N ALA A 644 -46.71 -29.08 -8.15
CA ALA A 644 -46.57 -28.18 -9.29
C ALA A 644 -45.36 -27.22 -9.13
N SER A 645 -45.14 -26.72 -7.91
CA SER A 645 -43.98 -25.89 -7.59
C SER A 645 -42.65 -26.64 -7.77
N LYS A 646 -42.60 -27.93 -7.38
CA LYS A 646 -41.43 -28.79 -7.58
C LYS A 646 -41.17 -29.13 -9.04
N GLN A 647 -42.22 -29.38 -9.82
CA GLN A 647 -42.12 -29.59 -11.26
C GLN A 647 -41.54 -28.35 -11.95
N ALA A 648 -42.08 -27.17 -11.67
CA ALA A 648 -41.57 -25.92 -12.22
C ALA A 648 -40.11 -25.63 -11.81
N ALA A 649 -39.74 -26.00 -10.58
CA ALA A 649 -38.37 -25.88 -10.09
C ALA A 649 -37.40 -26.84 -10.81
N SER A 650 -37.85 -28.06 -11.08
CA SER A 650 -37.07 -29.05 -11.83
C SER A 650 -36.80 -28.59 -13.26
N GLU A 651 -37.83 -28.12 -13.97
CA GLU A 651 -37.69 -27.61 -15.34
C GLU A 651 -36.77 -26.39 -15.45
N ARG A 652 -36.86 -25.47 -14.49
CA ARG A 652 -36.17 -24.18 -14.55
C ARG A 652 -34.76 -24.20 -13.94
N PHE A 653 -34.55 -25.01 -12.91
CA PHE A 653 -33.32 -25.00 -12.10
C PHE A 653 -32.64 -26.37 -11.97
N GLY A 654 -33.20 -27.43 -12.57
CA GLY A 654 -32.61 -28.77 -12.52
C GLY A 654 -32.69 -29.42 -11.13
N VAL A 655 -33.69 -29.05 -10.33
CA VAL A 655 -33.88 -29.61 -8.98
C VAL A 655 -34.50 -31.01 -9.05
N ASP A 656 -33.84 -31.99 -8.42
CA ASP A 656 -34.35 -33.36 -8.34
C ASP A 656 -35.58 -33.46 -7.41
N TYR A 657 -36.58 -34.24 -7.80
CA TYR A 657 -37.64 -34.68 -6.89
C TYR A 657 -38.09 -36.10 -7.27
N VAL A 658 -38.64 -36.84 -6.29
CA VAL A 658 -39.23 -38.16 -6.55
C VAL A 658 -40.62 -38.21 -5.94
N LEU A 659 -41.60 -38.65 -6.74
CA LEU A 659 -42.94 -38.96 -6.28
C LEU A 659 -43.06 -40.49 -6.14
N LEU A 660 -43.35 -40.96 -4.93
CA LEU A 660 -43.63 -42.37 -4.64
C LEU A 660 -45.11 -42.54 -4.36
N SER A 661 -45.72 -43.51 -5.05
CA SER A 661 -47.06 -43.95 -4.71
C SER A 661 -47.01 -45.06 -3.67
N THR A 662 -47.95 -45.01 -2.71
CA THR A 662 -48.01 -45.98 -1.63
C THR A 662 -49.00 -47.13 -1.86
N GLY A 663 -49.96 -47.00 -2.78
CA GLY A 663 -51.01 -48.00 -2.99
C GLY A 663 -52.07 -48.03 -1.89
N PHE A 664 -51.94 -47.24 -0.81
CA PHE A 664 -52.88 -47.23 0.32
C PHE A 664 -53.95 -46.17 0.12
N ARG A 665 -55.21 -46.61 0.00
CA ARG A 665 -56.42 -45.75 0.03
C ARG A 665 -57.04 -45.84 1.43
N ASN A 666 -57.35 -44.71 2.06
CA ASN A 666 -57.85 -44.62 3.45
C ASN A 666 -56.89 -45.20 4.52
N ALA A 667 -55.65 -44.70 4.57
CA ALA A 667 -54.68 -45.15 5.59
C ALA A 667 -55.13 -44.81 7.02
N SER A 668 -54.86 -45.72 7.95
CA SER A 668 -55.03 -45.46 9.38
C SER A 668 -54.02 -44.41 9.87
N PRO A 669 -54.34 -43.62 10.92
CA PRO A 669 -53.42 -42.65 11.52
C PRO A 669 -52.07 -43.26 11.91
N GLU A 670 -52.07 -44.52 12.37
CA GLU A 670 -50.86 -45.28 12.74
C GLU A 670 -49.95 -45.58 11.55
N LEU A 671 -50.52 -45.87 10.37
CA LEU A 671 -49.75 -46.09 9.14
C LEU A 671 -49.14 -44.78 8.66
N ALA A 672 -49.89 -43.68 8.72
CA ALA A 672 -49.38 -42.36 8.38
C ALA A 672 -48.23 -41.92 9.30
N GLU A 673 -48.28 -42.26 10.59
CA GLU A 673 -47.20 -41.99 11.54
C GLU A 673 -45.93 -42.81 11.24
N ARG A 674 -46.07 -44.10 10.92
CA ARG A 674 -44.92 -44.94 10.53
C ARG A 674 -44.24 -44.43 9.27
N ILE A 675 -45.02 -43.95 8.29
CA ILE A 675 -44.50 -43.33 7.08
C ILE A 675 -43.82 -42.01 7.41
N HIS A 676 -44.49 -41.10 8.11
CA HIS A 676 -43.98 -39.77 8.45
C HIS A 676 -42.66 -39.81 9.22
N THR A 677 -42.51 -40.73 10.20
CA THR A 677 -41.26 -40.89 10.95
C THR A 677 -40.09 -41.45 10.14
N SER A 678 -40.36 -41.95 8.93
CA SER A 678 -39.32 -42.38 7.98
C SER A 678 -38.94 -41.28 6.97
N LEU A 679 -39.76 -40.24 6.86
CA LEU A 679 -39.56 -39.10 5.96
C LEU A 679 -38.76 -37.98 6.63
N ARG A 680 -38.13 -37.14 5.79
CA ARG A 680 -37.47 -35.91 6.24
C ARG A 680 -38.56 -34.83 6.36
N GLU A 681 -38.47 -33.91 7.33
CA GLU A 681 -39.29 -32.67 7.38
C GLU A 681 -39.40 -31.86 6.06
N THR A 682 -38.47 -32.04 5.12
CA THR A 682 -38.53 -31.40 3.79
C THR A 682 -39.29 -32.23 2.75
N ASP A 683 -39.64 -33.46 3.10
CA ASP A 683 -40.46 -34.37 2.30
C ASP A 683 -41.92 -34.25 2.73
N TYR A 684 -42.81 -34.50 1.80
CA TYR A 684 -44.23 -34.26 1.99
C TYR A 684 -45.03 -35.56 1.86
N LEU A 685 -46.04 -35.69 2.72
CA LEU A 685 -47.03 -36.75 2.68
C LEU A 685 -48.39 -36.13 2.36
N GLY A 686 -49.09 -36.59 1.34
CA GLY A 686 -50.37 -36.00 0.94
C GLY A 686 -51.32 -36.98 0.25
N LEU A 687 -52.54 -36.53 -0.01
CA LEU A 687 -53.58 -37.31 -0.69
C LEU A 687 -53.70 -36.95 -2.18
N SER A 688 -53.84 -37.97 -3.01
CA SER A 688 -54.28 -37.85 -4.41
C SER A 688 -55.77 -37.48 -4.51
N GLU A 689 -56.24 -37.12 -5.70
CA GLU A 689 -57.67 -36.89 -6.00
C GLU A 689 -58.51 -38.17 -5.74
N ASP A 690 -57.90 -39.35 -5.90
CA ASP A 690 -58.52 -40.65 -5.66
C ASP A 690 -58.44 -41.14 -4.19
N GLY A 691 -57.92 -40.31 -3.27
CA GLY A 691 -57.77 -40.65 -1.84
C GLY A 691 -56.62 -41.61 -1.52
N GLU A 692 -55.69 -41.81 -2.44
CA GLU A 692 -54.44 -42.54 -2.24
C GLU A 692 -53.39 -41.67 -1.55
N LEU A 693 -52.59 -42.26 -0.66
CA LEU A 693 -51.44 -41.60 -0.04
C LEU A 693 -50.23 -41.58 -0.97
N LEU A 694 -49.67 -40.39 -1.16
CA LEU A 694 -48.49 -40.13 -1.97
C LEU A 694 -47.37 -39.52 -1.11
N ILE A 695 -46.14 -39.90 -1.41
CA ILE A 695 -44.92 -39.38 -0.78
C ILE A 695 -44.16 -38.57 -1.83
N LEU A 696 -43.90 -37.31 -1.53
CA LEU A 696 -43.07 -36.43 -2.36
C LEU A 696 -41.74 -36.18 -1.66
N LEU A 697 -40.67 -36.75 -2.20
CA LEU A 697 -39.30 -36.57 -1.73
C LEU A 697 -38.68 -35.35 -2.41
N SER A 698 -38.32 -34.34 -1.60
CA SER A 698 -37.71 -33.11 -2.12
C SER A 698 -36.21 -33.29 -2.31
N ASN A 699 -35.64 -32.70 -3.36
CA ASN A 699 -34.19 -32.67 -3.62
C ASN A 699 -33.58 -34.09 -3.54
N SER A 700 -34.31 -35.09 -4.06
CA SER A 700 -34.02 -36.52 -3.89
C SER A 700 -33.96 -37.19 -5.26
N ASN A 701 -33.00 -38.09 -5.46
CA ASN A 701 -32.83 -38.86 -6.70
C ASN A 701 -33.25 -40.32 -6.48
N GLN A 702 -33.10 -41.16 -7.51
CA GLN A 702 -33.50 -42.56 -7.44
C GLN A 702 -32.79 -43.35 -6.33
N LYS A 703 -31.52 -43.05 -6.04
CA LYS A 703 -30.77 -43.72 -4.95
C LYS A 703 -31.31 -43.32 -3.58
N ASP A 704 -31.61 -42.03 -3.39
CA ASP A 704 -32.24 -41.54 -2.16
C ASP A 704 -33.62 -42.15 -1.93
N ALA A 705 -34.41 -42.28 -3.00
CA ALA A 705 -35.72 -42.91 -2.93
C ALA A 705 -35.62 -44.36 -2.46
N GLN A 706 -34.63 -45.11 -2.94
CA GLN A 706 -34.38 -46.48 -2.49
C GLN A 706 -34.10 -46.55 -0.98
N PHE A 707 -33.25 -45.67 -0.43
CA PHE A 707 -33.01 -45.62 1.02
C PHE A 707 -34.27 -45.34 1.84
N VAL A 708 -35.19 -44.51 1.32
CA VAL A 708 -36.47 -44.25 1.97
C VAL A 708 -37.37 -45.48 1.89
N MET A 709 -37.43 -46.15 0.74
CA MET A 709 -38.20 -47.40 0.57
C MET A 709 -37.69 -48.51 1.48
N ASP A 710 -36.36 -48.67 1.61
CA ASP A 710 -35.75 -49.65 2.50
C ASP A 710 -36.12 -49.37 3.98
N ARG A 711 -36.05 -48.09 4.39
CA ARG A 711 -36.45 -47.66 5.76
C ARG A 711 -37.95 -47.87 6.03
N LEU A 712 -38.80 -47.68 5.01
CA LEU A 712 -40.23 -47.96 5.12
C LEU A 712 -40.48 -49.47 5.27
N SER A 713 -39.75 -50.29 4.50
CA SER A 713 -39.81 -51.75 4.56
C SER A 713 -39.35 -52.31 5.91
N GLU A 714 -38.25 -51.79 6.48
CA GLU A 714 -37.78 -52.14 7.83
C GLU A 714 -38.82 -51.82 8.90
N LYS A 715 -39.57 -50.72 8.71
CA LYS A 715 -40.69 -50.36 9.57
C LYS A 715 -41.98 -51.06 9.19
N GLY A 716 -41.98 -52.08 8.33
CA GLY A 716 -43.12 -52.93 7.95
C GLY A 716 -44.17 -52.27 7.05
N VAL A 717 -43.76 -51.27 6.26
CA VAL A 717 -44.60 -50.62 5.23
C VAL A 717 -44.03 -50.99 3.86
N HIS A 718 -44.70 -51.92 3.16
CA HIS A 718 -44.31 -52.35 1.82
C HIS A 718 -45.15 -51.60 0.78
N LEU A 719 -44.48 -50.83 -0.08
CA LEU A 719 -45.11 -50.17 -1.23
C LEU A 719 -45.43 -51.25 -2.29
N GLN A 720 -46.59 -51.15 -2.97
CA GLN A 720 -46.97 -52.13 -4.00
C GLN A 720 -45.98 -52.09 -5.18
N GLU A 721 -45.43 -53.25 -5.56
CA GLU A 721 -44.64 -53.40 -6.78
C GLU A 721 -45.53 -53.12 -8.00
N GLY A 722 -45.32 -51.97 -8.66
CA GLY A 722 -45.95 -51.67 -9.95
C GLY A 722 -46.54 -50.26 -10.11
N VAL A 723 -46.47 -49.38 -9.11
CA VAL A 723 -46.99 -48.01 -9.29
C VAL A 723 -45.90 -47.09 -9.85
N GLU A 724 -46.22 -46.46 -10.98
CA GLU A 724 -45.34 -45.62 -11.79
C GLU A 724 -44.56 -44.59 -10.97
N SER A 725 -43.25 -44.81 -10.83
CA SER A 725 -42.33 -43.74 -10.48
C SER A 725 -42.28 -42.77 -11.67
N PHE A 726 -42.90 -41.60 -11.54
CA PHE A 726 -42.74 -40.55 -12.55
C PHE A 726 -41.31 -40.02 -12.47
N TYR A 727 -40.44 -40.53 -13.34
CA TYR A 727 -39.09 -40.04 -13.55
C TYR A 727 -39.15 -38.85 -14.52
N VAL A 728 -38.70 -37.68 -14.07
CA VAL A 728 -38.14 -36.67 -14.97
C VAL A 728 -36.64 -36.65 -14.72
#